data_AF-A0AA36MLL5-F1
#
_entry.id   AF-A0AA36MLL5-F1
#
_cell.length_a   1.000
_cell.length_b   1.000
_cell.length_c   1.000
_cell.angle_alpha   90.00
_cell.angle_beta   90.00
_cell.angle_gamma   90.00
#
_symmetry.space_group_name_H-M   'P 1'
#
loop_
_entity.id
_entity.type
_entity.pdbx_description
1 polymer ?
#
loop_
_entity_poly.entity_id
_entity_poly.type
_entity_poly.pdbx_seq_one_letter_code
_entity_poly.pdbx_strand_id
1 'polypeptide(L)'
;MPSLGLSEEPIPLWWTTDFILASPEGTPADQEKWIVGEFNCSCVGISKCLAAYCKDDTPQASFKDIAADDLKEAQTYGDMMGSKALGILDAAACQPVDVSSLTRVAKDFAGLRPQPSSVCYKTALAQIYVRSAPYGGSDKSSNGHRYDSIPFANGMINAGMSCQLIHYTHEGELRYNMVVDTLVGIIHKKPKEGGISAVGGTGSIYTYYGPEETKFKALTENFLKRDLPHVMPSLGLAEEPIPLWWTTDFILASPAGTPADQEKWIVGEFNCSCVGISKCLAAYCKDDTPNATYYDIEASDLKDADAYGDLMGVKAKAILEQAQNPGELRYNMVVDTLVGIIHKKPKEGGISAVGGTGSIYTYYGPEETKFKALTENFLKRDLPHVMPSLGLAEEPIPLWWTTDFILASPEGTPADQEKWIVGEFNCSCVGISKCLAAYCKDDTPKASYNDIEPEDLKAAQAYGDLMGVKALGILQKSGTADGPVSVAAISQVAKDNLGLMSQPASPKFKCALAQIYVRNQPYGGSDKSSNGHRYDSIPFANGMINAGMSCQLIHYVHEEHAKFFDVCKNFAAIIVRCNPGQIKADGGDQAKFDDGMRAMRKLGIQVWPSPDVMEFMGAKDALCKVAHLNIGLEDTLAYYSPEEFAAGFKKTMAFQPRVIKQNRGSSGEGIWIIKLKKGDYCKSYGDRSCADDEVLDMMEANDNHSEEHTVAEFIEFCASGRTSKSGTWTSKGVGKYLEGGKAAGGQLVDQRFCPRIVEGELRYNMVVDTLVGIIHKKPKEGGISAVGGTGSIYTYYGPEETKFKALTENFLKRDLPHVMPSLGLAEEPIPLWWTTDFILASPEGTPADQEKWIVGEFNCSCVGISKCLAAYCKDDTPTET
;
A
#
# COMPACT_ATOMS: atom_id res chain seq x y z
N MET A 1 -4.11 -12.37 28.89
CA MET A 1 -3.06 -13.35 28.52
C MET A 1 -2.29 -12.96 27.24
N PRO A 2 -1.22 -12.14 27.31
CA PRO A 2 -0.59 -11.53 26.13
C PRO A 2 0.01 -12.50 25.10
N SER A 3 0.68 -13.58 25.53
CA SER A 3 1.35 -14.54 24.63
C SER A 3 0.40 -15.38 23.77
N LEU A 4 -0.92 -15.27 23.99
CA LEU A 4 -1.97 -15.91 23.21
C LEU A 4 -2.79 -14.88 22.39
N GLY A 5 -2.29 -13.65 22.23
CA GLY A 5 -3.02 -12.53 21.60
C GLY A 5 -4.13 -11.93 22.46
N LEU A 6 -4.67 -12.70 23.41
CA LEU A 6 -5.71 -12.30 24.35
C LEU A 6 -5.18 -11.38 25.46
N SER A 7 -4.56 -10.25 25.13
CA SER A 7 -3.87 -9.36 26.10
C SER A 7 -4.73 -8.95 27.29
N GLU A 8 -5.94 -8.44 27.02
CA GLU A 8 -6.86 -7.88 28.02
C GLU A 8 -7.72 -8.94 28.75
N GLU A 9 -7.83 -10.16 28.21
CA GLU A 9 -8.58 -11.24 28.86
C GLU A 9 -7.89 -11.72 30.15
N PRO A 10 -8.65 -11.90 31.25
CA PRO A 10 -8.15 -12.51 32.46
C PRO A 10 -7.73 -13.98 32.22
N ILE A 11 -6.79 -14.47 33.03
CA ILE A 11 -6.42 -15.89 33.03
C ILE A 11 -7.65 -16.71 33.46
N PRO A 12 -7.96 -17.85 32.80
CA PRO A 12 -9.07 -18.72 33.20
C PRO A 12 -9.07 -19.05 34.69
N LEU A 13 -10.27 -19.07 35.30
CA LEU A 13 -10.43 -19.32 36.74
C LEU A 13 -9.97 -20.73 37.16
N TRP A 14 -9.98 -21.69 36.23
CA TRP A 14 -9.46 -23.04 36.41
C TRP A 14 -8.84 -23.51 35.10
N TRP A 15 -7.65 -24.09 35.19
CA TRP A 15 -6.90 -24.67 34.08
C TRP A 15 -5.92 -25.70 34.63
N THR A 16 -5.50 -26.65 33.80
CA THR A 16 -4.41 -27.59 34.08
C THR A 16 -3.39 -27.50 32.95
N THR A 17 -2.17 -27.94 33.23
CA THR A 17 -1.15 -28.10 32.20
C THR A 17 -0.29 -29.31 32.51
N ASP A 18 -0.08 -30.14 31.50
CA ASP A 18 0.64 -31.39 31.62
C ASP A 18 2.09 -31.15 31.22
N PHE A 19 3.00 -31.34 32.18
CA PHE A 19 4.44 -31.21 31.96
C PHE A 19 5.02 -32.57 31.56
N ILE A 20 5.66 -32.63 30.40
CA ILE A 20 6.39 -33.80 29.91
C ILE A 20 7.88 -33.57 30.15
N LEU A 21 8.58 -34.54 30.75
CA LEU A 21 10.02 -34.48 30.93
C LEU A 21 10.72 -34.65 29.57
N ALA A 22 11.44 -33.61 29.13
CA ALA A 22 12.18 -33.58 27.89
C ALA A 22 13.72 -33.72 28.09
N SER A 23 14.19 -33.79 29.33
CA SER A 23 15.58 -34.18 29.62
C SER A 23 15.76 -35.70 29.54
N PRO A 24 16.96 -36.20 29.15
CA PRO A 24 17.26 -37.63 29.13
C PRO A 24 17.12 -38.30 30.51
N GLU A 25 16.78 -39.59 30.51
CA GLU A 25 16.72 -40.40 31.73
C GLU A 25 18.05 -40.37 32.50
N GLY A 26 17.99 -40.14 33.81
CA GLY A 26 19.17 -39.96 34.67
C GLY A 26 19.71 -38.52 34.74
N THR A 27 19.06 -37.54 34.11
CA THR A 27 19.35 -36.12 34.35
C THR A 27 19.02 -35.74 35.80
N PRO A 28 19.86 -34.94 36.51
CA PRO A 28 19.53 -34.44 37.84
C PRO A 28 18.28 -33.55 37.85
N ALA A 29 17.44 -33.66 38.89
CA ALA A 29 16.15 -32.96 38.99
C ALA A 29 16.24 -31.41 38.93
N ASP A 30 17.38 -30.83 39.32
CA ASP A 30 17.68 -29.40 39.20
C ASP A 30 18.05 -28.96 37.76
N GLN A 31 18.27 -29.93 36.86
CA GLN A 31 18.66 -29.78 35.46
C GLN A 31 17.65 -30.40 34.48
N GLU A 32 16.54 -30.92 35.00
CA GLU A 32 15.42 -31.41 34.20
C GLU A 32 14.72 -30.27 33.45
N LYS A 33 14.52 -30.46 32.14
CA LYS A 33 13.74 -29.57 31.30
C LYS A 33 12.39 -30.22 31.05
N TRP A 34 11.36 -29.54 31.51
CA TRP A 34 9.96 -29.94 31.33
C TRP A 34 9.33 -29.07 30.24
N ILE A 35 8.67 -29.70 29.27
CA ILE A 35 7.88 -29.02 28.23
C ILE A 35 6.40 -29.11 28.57
N VAL A 36 5.63 -28.08 28.22
CA VAL A 36 4.17 -28.17 28.24
C VAL A 36 3.72 -29.07 27.09
N GLY A 37 3.12 -30.21 27.42
CA GLY A 37 2.50 -31.11 26.45
C GLY A 37 1.06 -30.69 26.11
N GLU A 38 0.26 -30.40 27.14
CA GLU A 38 -1.08 -29.85 27.00
C GLU A 38 -1.27 -28.66 27.97
N PHE A 39 -2.03 -27.65 27.53
CA PHE A 39 -2.56 -26.60 28.39
C PHE A 39 -4.07 -26.56 28.15
N ASN A 40 -4.87 -26.76 29.20
CA ASN A 40 -6.30 -26.98 29.06
C ASN A 40 -7.09 -26.14 30.08
N CYS A 41 -8.15 -25.48 29.61
CA CYS A 41 -9.09 -24.72 30.43
C CYS A 41 -10.57 -25.05 30.13
N SER A 42 -10.85 -26.11 29.35
CA SER A 42 -12.18 -26.60 29.02
C SER A 42 -12.38 -28.02 29.56
N CYS A 43 -13.44 -28.24 30.35
CA CYS A 43 -13.72 -29.55 30.97
C CYS A 43 -12.60 -30.14 31.85
N VAL A 44 -11.63 -29.34 32.30
CA VAL A 44 -10.65 -29.67 33.36
C VAL A 44 -11.32 -29.90 34.71
N GLY A 45 -10.92 -30.95 35.45
CA GLY A 45 -11.68 -31.46 36.60
C GLY A 45 -10.93 -31.46 37.93
N ILE A 46 -11.65 -31.44 39.06
CA ILE A 46 -11.05 -31.70 40.37
C ILE A 46 -10.91 -33.21 40.56
N SER A 47 -9.70 -33.76 40.41
CA SER A 47 -9.44 -35.21 40.53
C SER A 47 -9.86 -35.79 41.88
N LYS A 48 -9.85 -35.00 42.96
CA LYS A 48 -10.33 -35.42 44.30
C LYS A 48 -11.85 -35.69 44.35
N CYS A 49 -12.62 -35.20 43.39
CA CYS A 49 -14.06 -35.47 43.26
C CYS A 49 -14.37 -36.74 42.45
N LEU A 50 -13.38 -37.47 41.92
CA LEU A 50 -13.60 -38.65 41.05
C LEU A 50 -14.34 -39.82 41.72
N ALA A 51 -14.49 -39.83 43.05
CA ALA A 51 -15.35 -40.78 43.76
C ALA A 51 -16.85 -40.53 43.53
N ALA A 52 -17.25 -39.32 43.11
CA ALA A 52 -18.63 -38.97 42.74
C ALA A 52 -18.98 -39.27 41.27
N TYR A 53 -18.03 -39.71 40.46
CA TYR A 53 -18.23 -40.03 39.05
C TYR A 53 -18.83 -41.43 38.87
N CYS A 54 -19.96 -41.54 38.16
CA CYS A 54 -20.62 -42.82 37.89
C CYS A 54 -19.84 -43.70 36.91
N LYS A 55 -19.56 -44.93 37.32
CA LYS A 55 -18.96 -46.00 36.50
C LYS A 55 -19.85 -47.24 36.54
N ASP A 56 -19.55 -48.25 35.71
CA ASP A 56 -20.35 -49.48 35.63
C ASP A 56 -20.41 -50.27 36.95
N ASP A 57 -19.36 -50.21 37.77
CA ASP A 57 -19.27 -50.82 39.10
C ASP A 57 -19.89 -49.95 40.22
N THR A 58 -19.98 -48.65 39.99
CA THR A 58 -20.44 -47.62 40.94
C THR A 58 -21.52 -46.71 40.31
N PRO A 59 -22.61 -47.27 39.75
CA PRO A 59 -23.55 -46.51 38.91
C PRO A 59 -24.41 -45.50 39.67
N GLN A 60 -24.40 -45.53 41.01
CA GLN A 60 -25.11 -44.57 41.87
C GLN A 60 -24.18 -43.58 42.57
N ALA A 61 -22.90 -43.49 42.15
CA ALA A 61 -21.93 -42.56 42.72
C ALA A 61 -22.44 -41.10 42.72
N SER A 62 -22.07 -40.38 43.76
CA SER A 62 -22.61 -39.06 44.07
C SER A 62 -21.62 -38.22 44.88
N PHE A 63 -21.93 -36.94 45.06
CA PHE A 63 -21.18 -36.04 45.95
C PHE A 63 -20.98 -36.58 47.38
N LYS A 64 -21.83 -37.51 47.86
CA LYS A 64 -21.73 -38.11 49.21
C LYS A 64 -20.64 -39.17 49.32
N ASP A 65 -20.15 -39.68 48.19
CA ASP A 65 -19.18 -40.77 48.11
C ASP A 65 -17.73 -40.25 48.06
N ILE A 66 -17.54 -38.91 48.02
CA ILE A 66 -16.26 -38.24 48.16
C ILE A 66 -15.79 -38.32 49.62
N ALA A 67 -14.56 -38.78 49.85
CA ALA A 67 -13.97 -38.84 51.18
C ALA A 67 -13.83 -37.45 51.81
N ALA A 68 -13.96 -37.34 53.15
CA ALA A 68 -14.08 -36.06 53.82
C ALA A 68 -12.86 -35.12 53.62
N ASP A 69 -11.64 -35.66 53.57
CA ASP A 69 -10.42 -34.88 53.32
C ASP A 69 -10.30 -34.47 51.85
N ASP A 70 -10.63 -35.36 50.91
CA ASP A 70 -10.68 -35.04 49.47
C ASP A 70 -11.74 -33.97 49.15
N LEU A 71 -12.90 -34.04 49.81
CA LEU A 71 -13.97 -33.04 49.70
C LEU A 71 -13.54 -31.69 50.29
N LYS A 72 -12.81 -31.69 51.40
CA LYS A 72 -12.24 -30.49 52.03
C LYS A 72 -11.19 -29.83 51.14
N GLU A 73 -10.35 -30.62 50.48
CA GLU A 73 -9.39 -30.14 49.48
C GLU A 73 -10.11 -29.56 48.24
N ALA A 74 -11.09 -30.28 47.69
CA ALA A 74 -11.93 -29.81 46.59
C ALA A 74 -12.68 -28.49 46.91
N GLN A 75 -13.22 -28.36 48.12
CA GLN A 75 -13.85 -27.12 48.58
C GLN A 75 -12.82 -25.98 48.72
N THR A 76 -11.57 -26.28 49.07
CA THR A 76 -10.49 -25.27 49.14
C THR A 76 -10.16 -24.71 47.76
N TYR A 77 -10.12 -25.56 46.72
CA TYR A 77 -9.98 -25.09 45.33
C TYR A 77 -11.19 -24.27 44.88
N GLY A 78 -12.41 -24.72 45.20
CA GLY A 78 -13.64 -23.97 44.93
C GLY A 78 -13.67 -22.58 45.58
N ASP A 79 -13.34 -22.50 46.87
CA ASP A 79 -13.32 -21.25 47.65
C ASP A 79 -12.26 -20.26 47.12
N MET A 80 -11.11 -20.77 46.67
CA MET A 80 -10.09 -19.98 45.99
C MET A 80 -10.59 -19.41 44.65
N MET A 81 -11.25 -20.24 43.83
CA MET A 81 -11.85 -19.80 42.56
C MET A 81 -12.95 -18.77 42.76
N GLY A 82 -13.85 -18.96 43.74
CA GLY A 82 -14.89 -17.99 44.09
C GLY A 82 -14.31 -16.64 44.50
N SER A 83 -13.26 -16.66 45.32
CA SER A 83 -12.54 -15.45 45.75
C SER A 83 -11.85 -14.73 44.58
N LYS A 84 -11.30 -15.48 43.60
CA LYS A 84 -10.69 -14.90 42.39
C LYS A 84 -11.75 -14.34 41.43
N ALA A 85 -12.87 -15.03 41.26
CA ALA A 85 -13.98 -14.58 40.41
C ALA A 85 -14.60 -13.28 40.94
N LEU A 86 -14.82 -13.16 42.25
CA LEU A 86 -15.30 -11.92 42.87
C LEU A 86 -14.34 -10.75 42.57
N GLY A 87 -13.03 -10.92 42.78
CA GLY A 87 -12.04 -9.88 42.54
C GLY A 87 -11.91 -9.43 41.07
N ILE A 88 -12.39 -10.24 40.11
CA ILE A 88 -12.50 -9.85 38.70
C ILE A 88 -13.81 -9.05 38.47
N LEU A 89 -14.92 -9.47 39.09
CA LEU A 89 -16.23 -8.83 38.93
C LEU A 89 -16.32 -7.47 39.64
N ASP A 90 -15.70 -7.32 40.81
CA ASP A 90 -15.58 -6.05 41.55
C ASP A 90 -14.87 -4.96 40.71
N ALA A 91 -13.90 -5.37 39.88
CA ALA A 91 -13.18 -4.48 38.97
C ALA A 91 -13.99 -4.08 37.71
N ALA A 92 -15.07 -4.79 37.38
CA ALA A 92 -15.77 -4.70 36.10
C ALA A 92 -17.20 -4.09 36.19
N ALA A 93 -17.67 -3.72 37.39
CA ALA A 93 -18.91 -2.96 37.61
C ALA A 93 -20.20 -3.52 36.93
N CYS A 94 -20.29 -4.85 36.77
CA CYS A 94 -21.35 -5.50 35.99
C CYS A 94 -22.75 -5.44 36.63
N GLN A 95 -23.79 -5.45 35.78
CA GLN A 95 -25.21 -5.47 36.17
C GLN A 95 -25.79 -6.91 36.27
N PRO A 96 -26.87 -7.15 37.03
CA PRO A 96 -27.42 -8.50 37.23
C PRO A 96 -28.21 -9.03 36.02
N VAL A 97 -27.99 -10.29 35.67
CA VAL A 97 -28.73 -11.03 34.63
C VAL A 97 -29.86 -11.88 35.27
N ASP A 98 -30.94 -12.14 34.51
CA ASP A 98 -31.95 -13.14 34.87
C ASP A 98 -31.76 -14.46 34.10
N VAL A 99 -31.95 -15.57 34.80
CA VAL A 99 -31.75 -16.95 34.32
C VAL A 99 -32.98 -17.82 34.56
N SER A 100 -34.12 -17.21 34.90
CA SER A 100 -35.39 -17.86 35.23
C SER A 100 -35.98 -18.74 34.11
N SER A 101 -35.55 -18.53 32.86
CA SER A 101 -36.04 -19.22 31.65
C SER A 101 -35.31 -20.52 31.29
N LEU A 102 -34.26 -20.90 32.03
CA LEU A 102 -33.37 -22.01 31.67
C LEU A 102 -33.82 -23.37 32.23
N THR A 103 -33.87 -24.38 31.36
CA THR A 103 -34.29 -25.75 31.70
C THR A 103 -33.30 -26.42 32.65
N ARG A 104 -33.78 -26.87 33.81
CA ARG A 104 -33.01 -27.65 34.79
C ARG A 104 -33.24 -29.14 34.56
N VAL A 105 -32.17 -29.89 34.30
CA VAL A 105 -32.25 -31.33 33.90
C VAL A 105 -31.80 -32.28 35.03
N ALA A 106 -31.04 -31.79 36.01
CA ALA A 106 -30.60 -32.60 37.15
C ALA A 106 -31.74 -32.97 38.13
N LYS A 107 -31.57 -34.13 38.79
CA LYS A 107 -32.55 -34.73 39.70
C LYS A 107 -32.60 -34.04 41.07
N ASP A 108 -31.47 -33.54 41.55
CA ASP A 108 -31.33 -32.80 42.80
C ASP A 108 -30.13 -31.82 42.75
N PHE A 109 -29.85 -31.15 43.87
CA PHE A 109 -28.68 -30.28 44.06
C PHE A 109 -27.92 -30.67 45.35
N ALA A 110 -27.75 -31.97 45.60
CA ALA A 110 -27.11 -32.47 46.82
C ALA A 110 -25.69 -31.90 47.00
N GLY A 111 -25.44 -31.31 48.17
CA GLY A 111 -24.16 -30.69 48.51
C GLY A 111 -24.03 -29.20 48.18
N LEU A 112 -24.97 -28.62 47.40
CA LEU A 112 -24.99 -27.19 47.12
C LEU A 112 -25.41 -26.40 48.36
N ARG A 113 -24.67 -25.32 48.67
CA ARG A 113 -24.97 -24.42 49.79
C ARG A 113 -26.22 -23.56 49.52
N PRO A 114 -26.94 -23.11 50.56
CA PRO A 114 -28.00 -22.13 50.40
C PRO A 114 -27.47 -20.85 49.74
N GLN A 115 -28.22 -20.31 48.78
CA GLN A 115 -27.88 -19.03 48.14
C GLN A 115 -28.02 -17.89 49.15
N PRO A 116 -27.13 -16.87 49.16
CA PRO A 116 -27.26 -15.76 50.10
C PRO A 116 -28.50 -14.92 49.80
N SER A 117 -29.16 -14.39 50.84
CA SER A 117 -30.40 -13.59 50.71
C SER A 117 -30.19 -12.17 50.17
N SER A 118 -28.94 -11.71 50.14
CA SER A 118 -28.49 -10.50 49.46
C SER A 118 -27.11 -10.80 48.87
N VAL A 119 -26.89 -10.45 47.60
CA VAL A 119 -25.68 -10.76 46.83
C VAL A 119 -25.31 -9.57 45.94
N CYS A 120 -24.01 -9.33 45.78
CA CYS A 120 -23.52 -8.33 44.83
C CYS A 120 -23.67 -8.82 43.37
N TYR A 121 -23.44 -10.12 43.12
CA TYR A 121 -23.45 -10.70 41.78
C TYR A 121 -24.27 -12.01 41.69
N LYS A 122 -24.80 -12.25 40.49
CA LYS A 122 -25.49 -13.50 40.11
C LYS A 122 -24.66 -14.20 39.03
N THR A 123 -24.29 -15.46 39.27
CA THR A 123 -23.48 -16.28 38.36
C THR A 123 -24.18 -17.62 38.07
N ALA A 124 -23.70 -18.32 37.05
CA ALA A 124 -24.12 -19.68 36.73
C ALA A 124 -22.95 -20.50 36.17
N LEU A 125 -22.99 -21.82 36.41
CA LEU A 125 -22.05 -22.79 35.87
C LEU A 125 -22.79 -23.69 34.87
N ALA A 126 -22.43 -23.54 33.59
CA ALA A 126 -23.04 -24.28 32.49
C ALA A 126 -22.37 -25.65 32.26
N GLN A 127 -23.18 -26.66 31.92
CA GLN A 127 -22.76 -28.05 31.75
C GLN A 127 -23.44 -28.68 30.53
N ILE A 128 -22.75 -29.57 29.81
CA ILE A 128 -23.35 -30.35 28.70
C ILE A 128 -24.04 -31.59 29.28
N TYR A 129 -25.23 -31.93 28.77
CA TYR A 129 -26.03 -33.10 29.16
C TYR A 129 -26.53 -33.85 27.91
N VAL A 130 -25.99 -35.04 27.66
CA VAL A 130 -26.37 -35.87 26.51
C VAL A 130 -27.58 -36.74 26.88
N ARG A 131 -28.77 -36.41 26.36
CA ARG A 131 -30.05 -37.02 26.79
C ARG A 131 -30.12 -38.54 26.61
N SER A 132 -29.40 -39.08 25.63
CA SER A 132 -29.30 -40.51 25.32
C SER A 132 -28.21 -41.25 26.09
N ALA A 133 -27.28 -40.53 26.75
CA ALA A 133 -26.20 -41.14 27.51
C ALA A 133 -26.66 -41.49 28.95
N PRO A 134 -26.19 -42.61 29.53
CA PRO A 134 -26.36 -42.88 30.95
C PRO A 134 -25.92 -41.68 31.80
N TYR A 135 -26.79 -41.25 32.72
CA TYR A 135 -26.59 -40.12 33.64
C TYR A 135 -26.29 -38.75 32.97
N GLY A 136 -26.40 -38.63 31.64
CA GLY A 136 -26.19 -37.39 30.89
C GLY A 136 -24.77 -37.15 30.38
N GLY A 137 -23.83 -38.09 30.54
CA GLY A 137 -22.46 -37.97 30.01
C GLY A 137 -21.39 -38.74 30.80
N SER A 138 -20.22 -38.92 30.17
CA SER A 138 -19.08 -39.66 30.71
C SER A 138 -18.29 -38.92 31.81
N ASP A 139 -18.83 -37.83 32.35
CA ASP A 139 -18.26 -36.97 33.38
C ASP A 139 -19.27 -36.68 34.52
N LYS A 140 -20.39 -37.41 34.57
CA LYS A 140 -21.54 -37.10 35.43
C LYS A 140 -21.64 -37.97 36.69
N SER A 141 -22.21 -37.39 37.74
CA SER A 141 -22.76 -38.09 38.91
C SER A 141 -24.19 -38.57 38.64
N SER A 142 -24.69 -39.46 39.48
CA SER A 142 -26.01 -40.11 39.34
C SER A 142 -27.21 -39.14 39.28
N ASN A 143 -27.06 -37.90 39.76
CA ASN A 143 -28.07 -36.84 39.71
C ASN A 143 -28.02 -35.96 38.44
N GLY A 144 -27.03 -36.11 37.55
CA GLY A 144 -26.93 -35.40 36.27
C GLY A 144 -26.07 -34.13 36.26
N HIS A 145 -25.42 -33.79 37.38
CA HIS A 145 -24.34 -32.79 37.40
C HIS A 145 -22.98 -33.43 37.09
N ARG A 146 -22.04 -32.65 36.55
CA ARG A 146 -20.63 -33.02 36.48
C ARG A 146 -20.05 -33.14 37.89
N TYR A 147 -19.24 -34.17 38.13
CA TYR A 147 -18.92 -34.70 39.46
C TYR A 147 -18.27 -33.70 40.45
N ASP A 148 -17.73 -32.58 39.96
CA ASP A 148 -17.05 -31.53 40.72
C ASP A 148 -17.74 -30.15 40.67
N SER A 149 -18.90 -30.03 40.02
CA SER A 149 -19.61 -28.74 39.86
C SER A 149 -20.12 -28.15 41.19
N ILE A 150 -20.32 -29.00 42.20
CA ILE A 150 -20.83 -28.59 43.52
C ILE A 150 -19.77 -27.80 44.32
N PRO A 151 -18.51 -28.26 44.49
CA PRO A 151 -17.42 -27.46 45.05
C PRO A 151 -17.24 -26.07 44.40
N PHE A 152 -17.24 -26.00 43.06
CA PHE A 152 -17.11 -24.73 42.34
C PHE A 152 -18.25 -23.74 42.67
N ALA A 153 -19.51 -24.18 42.57
CA ALA A 153 -20.66 -23.34 42.88
C ALA A 153 -20.71 -22.95 44.37
N ASN A 154 -20.31 -23.85 45.28
CA ASN A 154 -20.17 -23.56 46.70
C ASN A 154 -19.12 -22.47 46.96
N GLY A 155 -17.99 -22.47 46.24
CA GLY A 155 -16.96 -21.45 46.35
C GLY A 155 -17.46 -20.05 45.95
N MET A 156 -18.21 -19.96 44.85
CA MET A 156 -18.87 -18.73 44.43
C MET A 156 -19.85 -18.21 45.49
N ILE A 157 -20.61 -19.12 46.12
CA ILE A 157 -21.55 -18.80 47.21
C ILE A 157 -20.81 -18.33 48.48
N ASN A 158 -19.67 -18.94 48.82
CA ASN A 158 -18.86 -18.53 49.97
C ASN A 158 -18.21 -17.16 49.78
N ALA A 159 -17.92 -16.77 48.54
CA ALA A 159 -17.48 -15.42 48.18
C ALA A 159 -18.63 -14.37 48.19
N GLY A 160 -19.85 -14.73 48.62
CA GLY A 160 -20.98 -13.79 48.73
C GLY A 160 -21.76 -13.54 47.44
N MET A 161 -21.52 -14.34 46.39
CA MET A 161 -22.31 -14.32 45.17
C MET A 161 -23.45 -15.35 45.24
N SER A 162 -24.37 -15.33 44.27
CA SER A 162 -25.28 -16.46 44.01
C SER A 162 -24.80 -17.23 42.78
N CYS A 163 -24.91 -18.56 42.78
CA CYS A 163 -24.44 -19.41 41.69
C CYS A 163 -25.44 -20.55 41.38
N GLN A 164 -25.90 -20.64 40.13
CA GLN A 164 -26.82 -21.70 39.67
C GLN A 164 -26.13 -22.73 38.75
N LEU A 165 -26.67 -23.94 38.63
CA LEU A 165 -26.19 -24.99 37.70
C LEU A 165 -27.21 -25.18 36.56
N ILE A 166 -26.75 -25.23 35.30
CA ILE A 166 -27.60 -25.25 34.09
C ILE A 166 -27.07 -26.22 33.00
N HIS A 167 -27.93 -26.69 32.09
CA HIS A 167 -27.66 -27.84 31.17
C HIS A 167 -27.95 -27.56 29.67
N TYR A 168 -27.21 -28.21 28.76
CA TYR A 168 -27.30 -28.07 27.28
C TYR A 168 -27.31 -29.44 26.54
N THR A 169 -28.00 -29.60 25.39
CA THR A 169 -28.27 -30.91 24.73
C THR A 169 -28.25 -30.86 23.18
N HIS A 170 -27.83 -31.93 22.46
CA HIS A 170 -27.59 -31.96 20.99
C HIS A 170 -28.27 -33.16 20.26
N GLU A 171 -28.66 -33.01 18.98
CA GLU A 171 -29.34 -34.06 18.16
C GLU A 171 -28.83 -34.29 16.70
N GLY A 172 -27.87 -33.51 16.16
CA GLY A 172 -27.29 -33.74 14.81
C GLY A 172 -26.86 -32.47 14.06
N GLU A 173 -26.22 -32.64 12.89
CA GLU A 173 -25.49 -31.56 12.17
C GLU A 173 -25.84 -31.46 10.66
N LEU A 174 -25.98 -30.23 10.16
CA LEU A 174 -26.09 -29.90 8.73
C LEU A 174 -24.89 -29.05 8.28
N ARG A 175 -24.08 -29.52 7.34
CA ARG A 175 -23.06 -28.70 6.66
C ARG A 175 -23.64 -28.02 5.44
N TYR A 176 -23.39 -26.72 5.27
CA TYR A 176 -23.59 -25.99 4.01
C TYR A 176 -22.24 -25.80 3.33
N ASN A 177 -22.20 -26.01 2.01
CA ASN A 177 -21.05 -25.74 1.16
C ASN A 177 -21.30 -24.45 0.35
N MET A 178 -20.40 -23.49 0.45
CA MET A 178 -20.59 -22.11 0.01
C MET A 178 -19.48 -21.65 -0.94
N VAL A 179 -19.88 -20.98 -2.03
CA VAL A 179 -18.98 -20.23 -2.92
C VAL A 179 -19.30 -18.74 -2.76
N VAL A 180 -18.47 -18.01 -2.00
CA VAL A 180 -18.74 -16.63 -1.57
C VAL A 180 -20.11 -16.54 -0.86
N ASP A 181 -21.09 -15.91 -1.48
CA ASP A 181 -22.47 -15.70 -1.03
C ASP A 181 -23.42 -16.87 -1.38
N THR A 182 -22.98 -17.79 -2.24
CA THR A 182 -23.84 -18.73 -2.96
C THR A 182 -23.75 -20.12 -2.35
N LEU A 183 -24.87 -20.63 -1.83
CA LEU A 183 -25.00 -22.03 -1.40
C LEU A 183 -24.97 -22.96 -2.63
N VAL A 184 -24.09 -23.97 -2.62
CA VAL A 184 -23.97 -24.93 -3.74
C VAL A 184 -24.30 -26.38 -3.35
N GLY A 185 -24.44 -26.67 -2.06
CA GLY A 185 -24.86 -27.99 -1.58
C GLY A 185 -25.02 -28.06 -0.05
N ILE A 186 -25.83 -29.02 0.41
CA ILE A 186 -26.10 -29.28 1.82
C ILE A 186 -25.75 -30.74 2.13
N ILE A 187 -25.05 -30.98 3.24
CA ILE A 187 -24.69 -32.33 3.71
C ILE A 187 -25.28 -32.53 5.11
N HIS A 188 -26.29 -33.39 5.23
CA HIS A 188 -26.78 -33.82 6.54
C HIS A 188 -25.85 -34.92 7.07
N LYS A 189 -25.09 -34.61 8.12
CA LYS A 189 -24.26 -35.59 8.80
C LYS A 189 -25.04 -36.21 9.96
N LYS A 190 -25.07 -37.54 10.04
CA LYS A 190 -25.54 -38.26 11.22
C LYS A 190 -24.44 -39.14 11.77
N PRO A 191 -24.15 -39.11 13.08
CA PRO A 191 -23.28 -40.10 13.69
C PRO A 191 -23.76 -41.52 13.36
N LYS A 192 -22.83 -42.47 13.31
CA LYS A 192 -23.19 -43.89 13.35
C LYS A 192 -24.09 -44.16 14.56
N GLU A 193 -24.97 -45.15 14.49
CA GLU A 193 -25.83 -45.54 15.62
C GLU A 193 -24.97 -45.81 16.89
N GLY A 194 -25.25 -45.05 17.96
CA GLY A 194 -24.47 -45.04 19.21
C GLY A 194 -23.26 -44.07 19.25
N GLY A 195 -22.96 -43.35 18.18
CA GLY A 195 -21.84 -42.40 18.07
C GLY A 195 -22.19 -40.98 18.55
N ILE A 196 -21.14 -40.24 18.96
CA ILE A 196 -21.26 -38.90 19.57
C ILE A 196 -20.95 -37.71 18.63
N SER A 197 -20.38 -37.96 17.44
CA SER A 197 -20.08 -36.96 16.42
C SER A 197 -19.99 -37.62 15.04
N ALA A 198 -20.29 -36.86 13.98
CA ALA A 198 -20.34 -37.35 12.61
C ALA A 198 -19.04 -37.04 11.86
N VAL A 199 -17.97 -37.80 12.17
CA VAL A 199 -16.62 -37.61 11.62
C VAL A 199 -16.33 -38.63 10.50
N GLY A 200 -15.46 -38.29 9.55
CA GLY A 200 -15.03 -39.18 8.47
C GLY A 200 -14.44 -40.51 9.00
N GLY A 201 -14.59 -41.60 8.23
CA GLY A 201 -14.09 -42.93 8.60
C GLY A 201 -14.84 -43.68 9.72
N THR A 202 -15.64 -42.99 10.55
CA THR A 202 -16.34 -43.59 11.71
C THR A 202 -17.53 -44.51 11.38
N GLY A 203 -17.90 -44.62 10.10
CA GLY A 203 -19.17 -45.24 9.67
C GLY A 203 -20.40 -44.35 9.88
N SER A 204 -20.19 -43.04 10.07
CA SER A 204 -21.26 -42.03 10.09
C SER A 204 -21.91 -41.85 8.71
N ILE A 205 -23.19 -41.48 8.70
CA ILE A 205 -24.01 -41.39 7.48
C ILE A 205 -24.04 -39.95 6.99
N TYR A 206 -23.67 -39.76 5.72
CA TYR A 206 -23.70 -38.46 5.04
C TYR A 206 -24.76 -38.50 3.95
N THR A 207 -25.75 -37.60 4.02
CA THR A 207 -26.76 -37.45 2.96
C THR A 207 -26.58 -36.10 2.28
N TYR A 208 -26.32 -36.13 0.97
CA TYR A 208 -26.08 -34.95 0.15
C TYR A 208 -27.38 -34.47 -0.49
N TYR A 209 -27.58 -33.15 -0.50
CA TYR A 209 -28.71 -32.47 -1.12
C TYR A 209 -28.25 -31.24 -1.91
N GLY A 210 -28.99 -30.88 -2.95
CA GLY A 210 -28.79 -29.63 -3.67
C GLY A 210 -29.23 -28.40 -2.85
N PRO A 211 -28.85 -27.17 -3.27
CA PRO A 211 -29.16 -25.95 -2.54
C PRO A 211 -30.67 -25.66 -2.41
N GLU A 212 -31.47 -26.14 -3.37
CA GLU A 212 -32.94 -25.98 -3.43
C GLU A 212 -33.73 -27.01 -2.58
N GLU A 213 -33.08 -27.70 -1.63
CA GLU A 213 -33.74 -28.73 -0.80
C GLU A 213 -34.78 -28.12 0.16
N THR A 214 -36.04 -28.37 -0.16
CA THR A 214 -37.22 -27.83 0.54
C THR A 214 -37.25 -28.14 2.03
N LYS A 215 -36.67 -29.26 2.48
CA LYS A 215 -36.58 -29.64 3.92
C LYS A 215 -35.91 -28.58 4.78
N PHE A 216 -34.89 -27.90 4.25
CA PHE A 216 -34.08 -26.94 5.00
C PHE A 216 -34.37 -25.48 4.62
N LYS A 217 -35.37 -25.24 3.75
CA LYS A 217 -35.65 -23.93 3.16
C LYS A 217 -35.77 -22.80 4.19
N ALA A 218 -36.40 -23.05 5.34
CA ALA A 218 -36.54 -22.04 6.39
C ALA A 218 -35.17 -21.63 6.99
N LEU A 219 -34.23 -22.57 7.14
CA LEU A 219 -32.85 -22.27 7.53
C LEU A 219 -32.12 -21.56 6.39
N THR A 220 -32.17 -22.10 5.17
CA THR A 220 -31.50 -21.53 3.99
C THR A 220 -31.89 -20.08 3.75
N GLU A 221 -33.19 -19.76 3.73
CA GLU A 221 -33.67 -18.41 3.45
C GLU A 221 -33.38 -17.42 4.57
N ASN A 222 -33.41 -17.85 5.85
CA ASN A 222 -33.01 -16.98 6.95
C ASN A 222 -31.49 -16.73 6.92
N PHE A 223 -30.68 -17.78 6.80
CA PHE A 223 -29.23 -17.66 6.81
C PHE A 223 -28.73 -16.77 5.68
N LEU A 224 -29.08 -17.07 4.42
CA LEU A 224 -28.58 -16.32 3.26
C LEU A 224 -29.06 -14.87 3.20
N LYS A 225 -30.25 -14.54 3.72
CA LYS A 225 -30.85 -13.20 3.58
C LYS A 225 -30.67 -12.31 4.82
N ARG A 226 -30.57 -12.89 6.02
CA ARG A 226 -30.53 -12.15 7.30
C ARG A 226 -29.17 -12.27 7.98
N ASP A 227 -28.61 -13.48 8.07
CA ASP A 227 -27.45 -13.73 8.93
C ASP A 227 -26.12 -13.56 8.16
N LEU A 228 -26.07 -14.05 6.92
CA LEU A 228 -24.89 -14.02 6.04
C LEU A 228 -24.30 -12.60 5.84
N PRO A 229 -25.11 -11.53 5.60
CA PRO A 229 -24.59 -10.15 5.51
C PRO A 229 -23.94 -9.62 6.81
N HIS A 230 -24.14 -10.33 7.93
CA HIS A 230 -23.59 -9.97 9.24
C HIS A 230 -22.49 -10.92 9.72
N VAL A 231 -22.16 -12.01 8.99
CA VAL A 231 -21.09 -12.95 9.37
C VAL A 231 -19.74 -12.26 9.42
N MET A 232 -19.28 -11.65 8.32
CA MET A 232 -17.97 -10.99 8.27
C MET A 232 -17.86 -9.82 9.28
N PRO A 233 -18.84 -8.91 9.41
CA PRO A 233 -18.84 -7.91 10.48
C PRO A 233 -18.81 -8.49 11.89
N SER A 234 -19.52 -9.60 12.17
CA SER A 234 -19.55 -10.22 13.50
C SER A 234 -18.23 -10.91 13.87
N LEU A 235 -17.40 -11.24 12.88
CA LEU A 235 -16.03 -11.74 13.06
C LEU A 235 -14.99 -10.60 13.19
N GLY A 236 -15.42 -9.34 13.15
CA GLY A 236 -14.53 -8.17 13.13
C GLY A 236 -13.91 -7.86 11.75
N LEU A 237 -14.39 -8.53 10.70
CA LEU A 237 -13.84 -8.51 9.34
C LEU A 237 -14.81 -7.84 8.35
N ALA A 238 -15.44 -6.73 8.75
CA ALA A 238 -16.50 -6.07 7.97
C ALA A 238 -16.07 -5.63 6.56
N GLU A 239 -14.78 -5.32 6.37
CA GLU A 239 -14.19 -4.85 5.11
C GLU A 239 -13.62 -6.00 4.25
N GLU A 240 -13.60 -7.24 4.76
CA GLU A 240 -13.07 -8.42 4.05
C GLU A 240 -14.15 -9.11 3.21
N PRO A 241 -13.84 -9.56 1.98
CA PRO A 241 -14.78 -10.33 1.17
C PRO A 241 -15.06 -11.71 1.77
N ILE A 242 -16.30 -12.19 1.63
CA ILE A 242 -16.68 -13.56 2.03
C ILE A 242 -15.80 -14.57 1.24
N PRO A 243 -15.22 -15.60 1.89
CA PRO A 243 -14.26 -16.50 1.24
C PRO A 243 -14.77 -17.16 -0.05
N LEU A 244 -13.87 -17.37 -1.01
CA LEU A 244 -14.20 -17.99 -2.31
C LEU A 244 -14.78 -19.41 -2.17
N TRP A 245 -14.33 -20.17 -1.19
CA TRP A 245 -14.89 -21.47 -0.83
C TRP A 245 -14.82 -21.67 0.68
N TRP A 246 -15.95 -22.04 1.28
CA TRP A 246 -16.07 -22.27 2.72
C TRP A 246 -17.25 -23.18 3.04
N THR A 247 -17.29 -23.67 4.27
CA THR A 247 -18.42 -24.43 4.80
C THR A 247 -18.83 -23.91 6.17
N THR A 248 -20.09 -24.09 6.53
CA THR A 248 -20.61 -23.81 7.87
C THR A 248 -21.51 -24.94 8.34
N ASP A 249 -21.36 -25.33 9.61
CA ASP A 249 -22.16 -26.38 10.24
C ASP A 249 -23.22 -25.80 11.15
N PHE A 250 -24.46 -26.26 10.98
CA PHE A 250 -25.60 -25.90 11.81
C PHE A 250 -26.03 -27.07 12.69
N ILE A 251 -26.26 -26.77 13.97
CA ILE A 251 -26.78 -27.70 14.97
C ILE A 251 -28.23 -27.32 15.27
N LEU A 252 -29.14 -28.29 15.28
CA LEU A 252 -30.53 -28.06 15.68
C LEU A 252 -30.58 -27.83 17.19
N ALA A 253 -31.04 -26.64 17.60
CA ALA A 253 -31.20 -26.23 18.99
C ALA A 253 -32.68 -26.21 19.45
N SER A 254 -33.64 -26.32 18.53
CA SER A 254 -35.05 -26.55 18.88
C SER A 254 -35.31 -28.01 19.29
N PRO A 255 -36.30 -28.29 20.17
CA PRO A 255 -36.67 -29.65 20.53
C PRO A 255 -37.18 -30.50 19.35
N ALA A 256 -36.94 -31.80 19.39
CA ALA A 256 -37.52 -32.77 18.46
C ALA A 256 -39.05 -32.59 18.31
N GLY A 257 -39.54 -32.54 17.07
CA GLY A 257 -40.95 -32.32 16.75
C GLY A 257 -41.40 -30.86 16.70
N THR A 258 -40.47 -29.89 16.83
CA THR A 258 -40.75 -28.49 16.49
C THR A 258 -41.06 -28.38 14.98
N PRO A 259 -42.07 -27.58 14.56
CA PRO A 259 -42.29 -27.30 13.14
C PRO A 259 -41.08 -26.63 12.47
N ALA A 260 -40.76 -26.98 11.22
CA ALA A 260 -39.55 -26.52 10.53
C ALA A 260 -39.47 -24.99 10.33
N ASP A 261 -40.60 -24.29 10.34
CA ASP A 261 -40.71 -22.82 10.34
C ASP A 261 -40.37 -22.17 11.71
N GLN A 262 -40.28 -22.98 12.76
CA GLN A 262 -40.06 -22.58 14.16
C GLN A 262 -38.78 -23.22 14.75
N GLU A 263 -38.02 -23.97 13.94
CA GLU A 263 -36.73 -24.53 14.33
C GLU A 263 -35.68 -23.44 14.51
N LYS A 264 -35.01 -23.45 15.67
CA LYS A 264 -33.80 -22.66 15.92
C LYS A 264 -32.59 -23.52 15.64
N TRP A 265 -31.73 -23.00 14.78
CA TRP A 265 -30.44 -23.57 14.44
C TRP A 265 -29.35 -22.62 14.96
N ILE A 266 -28.23 -23.18 15.42
CA ILE A 266 -27.02 -22.42 15.80
C ILE A 266 -25.86 -22.86 14.90
N VAL A 267 -24.91 -21.97 14.64
CA VAL A 267 -23.65 -22.37 13.97
C VAL A 267 -22.74 -23.07 14.98
N GLY A 268 -22.17 -24.21 14.61
CA GLY A 268 -21.17 -24.95 15.37
C GLY A 268 -19.74 -24.75 14.85
N GLU A 269 -19.54 -24.66 13.54
CA GLU A 269 -18.25 -24.44 12.89
C GLU A 269 -18.42 -23.52 11.67
N PHE A 270 -17.55 -22.52 11.50
CA PHE A 270 -17.26 -21.89 10.20
C PHE A 270 -15.86 -22.33 9.78
N ASN A 271 -15.67 -22.76 8.53
CA ASN A 271 -14.38 -23.25 8.06
C ASN A 271 -14.12 -22.88 6.59
N CYS A 272 -13.01 -22.19 6.34
CA CYS A 272 -12.49 -21.82 5.01
C CYS A 272 -11.06 -22.35 4.75
N SER A 273 -10.47 -23.10 5.69
CA SER A 273 -9.09 -23.60 5.62
C SER A 273 -9.06 -25.12 5.68
N CYS A 274 -8.62 -25.76 4.60
CA CYS A 274 -8.63 -27.23 4.40
C CYS A 274 -10.02 -27.86 4.18
N VAL A 275 -11.04 -27.08 3.82
CA VAL A 275 -12.35 -27.58 3.35
C VAL A 275 -12.25 -28.19 1.94
N GLY A 276 -12.09 -29.51 1.85
CA GLY A 276 -12.08 -30.23 0.56
C GLY A 276 -13.48 -30.35 -0.08
N ILE A 277 -13.55 -30.35 -1.41
CA ILE A 277 -14.79 -30.64 -2.15
C ILE A 277 -15.16 -32.11 -1.93
N SER A 278 -16.26 -32.37 -1.23
CA SER A 278 -16.64 -33.73 -0.80
C SER A 278 -16.92 -34.70 -1.95
N LYS A 279 -17.26 -34.20 -3.14
CA LYS A 279 -17.42 -35.01 -4.35
C LYS A 279 -16.10 -35.61 -4.86
N CYS A 280 -14.96 -35.01 -4.52
CA CYS A 280 -13.64 -35.52 -4.89
C CYS A 280 -13.10 -36.61 -3.93
N LEU A 281 -13.86 -37.04 -2.91
CA LEU A 281 -13.40 -38.00 -1.89
C LEU A 281 -13.03 -39.39 -2.42
N ALA A 282 -13.38 -39.72 -3.67
CA ALA A 282 -12.90 -40.94 -4.33
C ALA A 282 -11.41 -40.88 -4.69
N ALA A 283 -10.87 -39.68 -4.96
CA ALA A 283 -9.44 -39.44 -5.22
C ALA A 283 -8.57 -39.42 -3.95
N TYR A 284 -9.16 -39.59 -2.76
CA TYR A 284 -8.42 -39.63 -1.50
C TYR A 284 -7.85 -41.04 -1.26
N CYS A 285 -6.52 -41.13 -1.18
CA CYS A 285 -5.80 -42.36 -0.90
C CYS A 285 -6.12 -42.93 0.49
N LYS A 286 -6.31 -44.24 0.56
CA LYS A 286 -6.65 -45.01 1.78
C LYS A 286 -5.84 -46.31 1.81
N ASP A 287 -5.84 -47.01 2.93
CA ASP A 287 -5.16 -48.31 3.06
C ASP A 287 -5.68 -49.37 2.07
N ASP A 288 -6.96 -49.30 1.69
CA ASP A 288 -7.61 -50.15 0.69
C ASP A 288 -7.55 -49.59 -0.75
N THR A 289 -7.41 -48.27 -0.90
CA THR A 289 -7.22 -47.57 -2.19
C THR A 289 -5.98 -46.68 -2.18
N PRO A 290 -4.75 -47.23 -2.09
CA PRO A 290 -3.52 -46.44 -1.87
C PRO A 290 -3.04 -45.69 -3.12
N ASN A 291 -3.53 -46.07 -4.31
CA ASN A 291 -3.22 -45.43 -5.59
C ASN A 291 -4.42 -44.65 -6.15
N ALA A 292 -5.30 -44.14 -5.29
CA ALA A 292 -6.47 -43.37 -5.72
C ALA A 292 -6.05 -42.06 -6.41
N THR A 293 -6.77 -41.67 -7.46
CA THR A 293 -6.46 -40.53 -8.32
C THR A 293 -7.71 -39.72 -8.66
N TYR A 294 -7.51 -38.58 -9.32
CA TYR A 294 -8.57 -37.79 -9.96
C TYR A 294 -9.48 -38.63 -10.88
N TYR A 295 -8.95 -39.68 -11.53
CA TYR A 295 -9.69 -40.52 -12.47
C TYR A 295 -10.61 -41.55 -11.78
N ASP A 296 -10.49 -41.72 -10.46
CA ASP A 296 -11.36 -42.58 -9.65
C ASP A 296 -12.63 -41.85 -9.17
N ILE A 297 -12.80 -40.56 -9.52
CA ILE A 297 -14.00 -39.77 -9.25
C ILE A 297 -15.08 -40.11 -10.29
N GLU A 298 -16.27 -40.51 -9.82
CA GLU A 298 -17.43 -40.78 -10.66
C GLU A 298 -17.83 -39.56 -11.50
N ALA A 299 -18.21 -39.76 -12.76
CA ALA A 299 -18.36 -38.68 -13.74
C ALA A 299 -19.46 -37.64 -13.37
N SER A 300 -20.45 -38.02 -12.55
CA SER A 300 -21.43 -37.08 -11.99
C SER A 300 -20.85 -36.21 -10.87
N ASP A 301 -20.02 -36.81 -10.02
CA ASP A 301 -19.40 -36.15 -8.88
C ASP A 301 -18.26 -35.23 -9.33
N LEU A 302 -17.54 -35.64 -10.38
CA LEU A 302 -16.56 -34.78 -11.06
C LEU A 302 -17.24 -33.56 -11.69
N LYS A 303 -18.34 -33.76 -12.42
CA LYS A 303 -19.11 -32.66 -13.02
C LYS A 303 -19.63 -31.66 -11.98
N ASP A 304 -20.08 -32.13 -10.82
CA ASP A 304 -20.51 -31.25 -9.72
C ASP A 304 -19.31 -30.48 -9.13
N ALA A 305 -18.13 -31.11 -9.00
CA ALA A 305 -16.91 -30.46 -8.54
C ALA A 305 -16.38 -29.41 -9.54
N ASP A 306 -16.38 -29.73 -10.84
CA ASP A 306 -16.03 -28.80 -11.92
C ASP A 306 -16.96 -27.58 -11.91
N ALA A 307 -18.28 -27.79 -11.74
CA ALA A 307 -19.26 -26.70 -11.66
C ALA A 307 -19.06 -25.80 -10.42
N TYR A 308 -18.55 -26.34 -9.31
CA TYR A 308 -18.15 -25.52 -8.16
C TYR A 308 -16.88 -24.73 -8.46
N GLY A 309 -15.88 -25.33 -9.12
CA GLY A 309 -14.65 -24.66 -9.54
C GLY A 309 -14.90 -23.54 -10.56
N ASP A 310 -15.75 -23.77 -11.56
CA ASP A 310 -16.20 -22.76 -12.51
C ASP A 310 -16.92 -21.61 -11.80
N LEU A 311 -17.82 -21.89 -10.85
CA LEU A 311 -18.51 -20.84 -10.09
C LEU A 311 -17.55 -20.05 -9.20
N MET A 312 -16.55 -20.71 -8.57
CA MET A 312 -15.47 -20.03 -7.84
C MET A 312 -14.67 -19.11 -8.77
N GLY A 313 -14.33 -19.58 -9.97
CA GLY A 313 -13.64 -18.77 -10.99
C GLY A 313 -14.47 -17.57 -11.44
N VAL A 314 -15.77 -17.77 -11.70
CA VAL A 314 -16.72 -16.69 -12.06
C VAL A 314 -16.91 -15.69 -10.93
N LYS A 315 -17.04 -16.14 -9.67
CA LYS A 315 -17.19 -15.25 -8.50
C LYS A 315 -15.90 -14.50 -8.18
N ALA A 316 -14.74 -15.15 -8.24
CA ALA A 316 -13.44 -14.49 -8.12
C ALA A 316 -13.25 -13.42 -9.22
N LYS A 317 -13.55 -13.78 -10.47
CA LYS A 317 -13.54 -12.84 -11.60
C LYS A 317 -14.51 -11.68 -11.39
N ALA A 318 -15.72 -11.94 -10.90
CA ALA A 318 -16.71 -10.89 -10.62
C ALA A 318 -16.28 -9.95 -9.49
N ILE A 319 -15.64 -10.46 -8.43
CA ILE A 319 -15.04 -9.64 -7.36
C ILE A 319 -13.92 -8.75 -7.92
N LEU A 320 -13.08 -9.29 -8.80
CA LEU A 320 -12.01 -8.54 -9.49
C LEU A 320 -12.54 -7.55 -10.55
N GLU A 321 -13.73 -7.79 -11.13
CA GLU A 321 -14.37 -6.92 -12.13
C GLU A 321 -15.27 -5.84 -11.52
N GLN A 322 -15.86 -6.07 -10.34
CA GLN A 322 -16.57 -5.03 -9.59
C GLN A 322 -15.62 -3.94 -9.04
N ALA A 323 -14.31 -4.17 -9.09
CA ALA A 323 -13.27 -3.16 -8.85
C ALA A 323 -12.99 -2.23 -10.07
N GLN A 324 -13.86 -2.20 -11.10
CA GLN A 324 -13.70 -1.30 -12.25
C GLN A 324 -14.00 0.18 -11.90
N ASN A 325 -13.28 1.07 -12.57
CA ASN A 325 -13.04 2.46 -12.12
C ASN A 325 -13.99 3.47 -12.82
N PRO A 326 -14.69 4.35 -12.07
CA PRO A 326 -15.68 5.28 -12.65
C PRO A 326 -15.08 6.37 -13.57
N GLY A 327 -13.77 6.64 -13.53
CA GLY A 327 -13.11 7.64 -14.38
C GLY A 327 -12.60 8.88 -13.63
N GLU A 328 -11.82 9.70 -14.34
CA GLU A 328 -10.86 10.63 -13.73
C GLU A 328 -10.83 12.04 -14.39
N LEU A 329 -10.95 13.12 -13.62
CA LEU A 329 -11.25 14.50 -14.05
C LEU A 329 -10.05 15.48 -14.08
N ARG A 330 -9.30 15.60 -15.19
CA ARG A 330 -8.22 16.60 -15.40
C ARG A 330 -8.72 18.04 -15.52
N TYR A 331 -8.86 18.73 -14.40
CA TYR A 331 -8.78 20.19 -14.27
C TYR A 331 -7.39 20.69 -14.74
N ASN A 332 -7.32 21.92 -15.22
CA ASN A 332 -6.12 22.52 -15.81
C ASN A 332 -6.12 24.01 -15.48
N MET A 333 -5.02 24.51 -14.94
CA MET A 333 -5.06 25.72 -14.11
C MET A 333 -3.81 26.60 -14.27
N VAL A 334 -3.98 27.85 -13.87
CA VAL A 334 -3.17 29.01 -14.23
C VAL A 334 -3.11 29.93 -13.02
N VAL A 335 -2.03 29.91 -12.23
CA VAL A 335 -2.01 30.46 -10.86
C VAL A 335 -3.09 29.73 -10.04
N ASP A 336 -3.89 30.49 -9.31
CA ASP A 336 -5.14 30.14 -8.64
C ASP A 336 -6.31 29.88 -9.63
N THR A 337 -6.14 30.17 -10.92
CA THR A 337 -7.28 30.24 -11.85
C THR A 337 -7.48 28.93 -12.59
N LEU A 338 -8.61 28.27 -12.36
CA LEU A 338 -9.03 27.09 -13.13
C LEU A 338 -9.53 27.54 -14.51
N VAL A 339 -9.05 26.87 -15.57
CA VAL A 339 -9.41 27.26 -16.95
C VAL A 339 -10.01 26.13 -17.81
N GLY A 340 -10.09 24.89 -17.31
CA GLY A 340 -10.85 23.80 -17.95
C GLY A 340 -10.68 22.43 -17.28
N ILE A 341 -11.68 21.56 -17.37
CA ILE A 341 -11.85 20.27 -16.69
C ILE A 341 -12.04 19.15 -17.74
N ILE A 342 -11.49 17.95 -17.54
CA ILE A 342 -11.56 16.85 -18.53
C ILE A 342 -11.83 15.51 -17.84
N HIS A 343 -13.04 14.99 -17.99
CA HIS A 343 -13.41 13.64 -17.56
C HIS A 343 -12.82 12.60 -18.50
N LYS A 344 -12.05 11.66 -17.97
CA LYS A 344 -11.38 10.58 -18.70
C LYS A 344 -11.94 9.26 -18.23
N LYS A 345 -12.74 8.61 -19.06
CA LYS A 345 -13.29 7.26 -18.81
C LYS A 345 -12.51 6.23 -19.64
N PRO A 346 -12.13 5.07 -19.06
CA PRO A 346 -11.53 3.99 -19.82
C PRO A 346 -12.43 3.55 -20.99
N LYS A 347 -11.84 2.83 -21.96
CA LYS A 347 -12.63 1.99 -22.86
C LYS A 347 -13.33 0.90 -22.03
N GLU A 348 -14.54 0.51 -22.41
CA GLU A 348 -15.28 -0.57 -21.78
C GLU A 348 -14.44 -1.87 -21.67
N GLY A 349 -14.39 -2.46 -20.47
CA GLY A 349 -13.50 -3.58 -20.13
C GLY A 349 -12.03 -3.21 -19.87
N GLY A 350 -11.64 -1.95 -20.02
CA GLY A 350 -10.30 -1.43 -19.72
C GLY A 350 -10.21 -0.76 -18.35
N ILE A 351 -9.07 -0.90 -17.69
CA ILE A 351 -8.85 -0.41 -16.31
C ILE A 351 -8.13 0.94 -16.20
N SER A 352 -7.86 1.64 -17.32
CA SER A 352 -7.20 2.96 -17.29
C SER A 352 -7.56 3.84 -18.50
N ALA A 353 -7.61 5.15 -18.29
CA ALA A 353 -7.95 6.15 -19.31
C ALA A 353 -6.69 6.84 -19.88
N VAL A 354 -6.08 6.20 -20.89
CA VAL A 354 -4.80 6.64 -21.51
C VAL A 354 -4.98 6.94 -23.00
N GLY A 355 -4.22 7.90 -23.54
CA GLY A 355 -4.29 8.28 -24.96
C GLY A 355 -3.91 7.11 -25.87
N GLY A 356 -4.73 6.85 -26.90
CA GLY A 356 -4.55 5.73 -27.84
C GLY A 356 -5.27 4.42 -27.47
N THR A 357 -5.79 4.27 -26.24
CA THR A 357 -6.45 3.02 -25.79
C THR A 357 -7.92 2.87 -26.22
N GLY A 358 -8.47 3.83 -26.97
CA GLY A 358 -9.91 3.93 -27.24
C GLY A 358 -10.75 4.44 -26.06
N SER A 359 -10.10 4.97 -25.03
CA SER A 359 -10.74 5.65 -23.88
C SER A 359 -11.45 6.94 -24.29
N ILE A 360 -12.51 7.30 -23.57
CA ILE A 360 -13.40 8.43 -23.90
C ILE A 360 -13.07 9.63 -23.01
N TYR A 361 -12.95 10.80 -23.64
CA TYR A 361 -12.58 12.08 -23.02
C TYR A 361 -13.72 13.08 -23.19
N THR A 362 -14.10 13.79 -22.12
CA THR A 362 -15.17 14.79 -22.15
C THR A 362 -14.73 16.04 -21.40
N TYR A 363 -14.79 17.18 -22.09
CA TYR A 363 -14.19 18.44 -21.66
C TYR A 363 -15.28 19.41 -21.14
N TYR A 364 -14.95 20.21 -20.13
CA TYR A 364 -15.88 21.06 -19.38
C TYR A 364 -15.21 22.37 -18.96
N GLY A 365 -15.98 23.45 -18.86
CA GLY A 365 -15.50 24.75 -18.37
C GLY A 365 -15.25 24.79 -16.85
N PRO A 366 -14.54 25.82 -16.35
CA PRO A 366 -14.24 25.98 -14.92
C PRO A 366 -15.46 26.19 -14.02
N GLU A 367 -16.61 26.58 -14.59
CA GLU A 367 -17.88 26.84 -13.90
C GLU A 367 -18.80 25.59 -13.83
N GLU A 368 -18.33 24.39 -14.22
CA GLU A 368 -19.20 23.23 -14.42
C GLU A 368 -19.95 22.80 -13.14
N THR A 369 -21.26 23.04 -13.17
CA THR A 369 -22.25 22.66 -12.14
C THR A 369 -22.14 21.22 -11.66
N LYS A 370 -21.85 20.27 -12.56
CA LYS A 370 -21.79 18.83 -12.27
C LYS A 370 -20.65 18.46 -11.32
N PHE A 371 -19.57 19.24 -11.29
CA PHE A 371 -18.45 19.06 -10.36
C PHE A 371 -18.36 20.20 -9.36
N LYS A 372 -19.35 21.10 -9.31
CA LYS A 372 -19.27 22.36 -8.54
C LYS A 372 -19.01 22.17 -7.05
N ALA A 373 -19.47 21.08 -6.42
CA ALA A 373 -19.12 20.78 -5.04
C ALA A 373 -17.61 20.51 -4.87
N LEU A 374 -17.02 19.74 -5.80
CA LEU A 374 -15.57 19.57 -5.90
C LEU A 374 -14.90 20.89 -6.28
N THR A 375 -15.36 21.60 -7.31
CA THR A 375 -14.76 22.86 -7.77
C THR A 375 -14.79 23.95 -6.71
N GLU A 376 -15.87 24.18 -5.97
CA GLU A 376 -15.89 25.28 -4.98
C GLU A 376 -15.12 24.95 -3.70
N ASN A 377 -15.09 23.68 -3.29
CA ASN A 377 -14.16 23.24 -2.25
C ASN A 377 -12.72 23.41 -2.76
N PHE A 378 -12.43 22.86 -3.94
CA PHE A 378 -11.10 22.89 -4.53
C PHE A 378 -10.61 24.32 -4.77
N LEU A 379 -11.45 25.23 -5.26
CA LEU A 379 -11.10 26.60 -5.62
C LEU A 379 -11.14 27.63 -4.48
N LYS A 380 -11.63 27.29 -3.28
CA LYS A 380 -11.85 28.31 -2.22
C LYS A 380 -11.39 27.89 -0.83
N ARG A 381 -11.45 26.59 -0.53
CA ARG A 381 -11.02 26.01 0.73
C ARG A 381 -9.71 25.26 0.54
N ASP A 382 -9.64 24.50 -0.54
CA ASP A 382 -8.48 23.70 -0.84
C ASP A 382 -7.44 24.57 -1.53
N LEU A 383 -7.82 25.48 -2.43
CA LEU A 383 -6.91 26.25 -3.28
C LEU A 383 -5.80 26.98 -2.51
N PRO A 384 -6.12 27.92 -1.59
CA PRO A 384 -5.13 28.83 -0.99
C PRO A 384 -4.28 28.17 0.12
N HIS A 385 -4.22 26.84 0.11
CA HIS A 385 -3.78 25.99 1.22
C HIS A 385 -2.74 24.97 0.79
N VAL A 386 -2.09 25.20 -0.35
CA VAL A 386 -1.45 24.11 -1.08
C VAL A 386 -0.15 24.49 -1.70
N MET A 387 -0.01 25.73 -2.17
CA MET A 387 1.16 26.54 -1.91
C MET A 387 1.44 26.57 -0.41
N PRO A 388 0.44 26.33 0.47
CA PRO A 388 0.66 25.69 1.79
C PRO A 388 0.87 24.14 2.05
N SER A 389 0.47 23.15 1.23
CA SER A 389 0.61 21.66 1.44
C SER A 389 1.98 20.90 1.30
N LEU A 390 2.32 20.35 0.13
CA LEU A 390 3.58 20.15 -0.68
C LEU A 390 5.03 20.62 -0.30
N GLY A 391 5.42 21.89 -0.47
CA GLY A 391 6.81 22.39 -0.35
C GLY A 391 7.17 23.86 -0.71
N LEU A 392 6.30 24.85 -0.84
CA LEU A 392 6.36 25.89 -1.86
C LEU A 392 5.45 27.17 -1.65
N ALA A 393 5.74 28.17 -0.77
CA ALA A 393 4.84 29.38 -0.63
C ALA A 393 5.29 30.88 -0.52
N GLU A 394 6.55 31.35 -0.45
CA GLU A 394 6.82 32.82 -0.60
C GLU A 394 6.84 33.16 -2.09
N GLU A 395 7.32 32.24 -2.91
CA GLU A 395 7.23 32.37 -4.35
C GLU A 395 5.80 31.97 -4.85
N PRO A 396 5.29 32.52 -5.97
CA PRO A 396 3.85 32.43 -6.32
C PRO A 396 3.34 31.09 -6.89
N ILE A 397 2.03 31.01 -7.13
CA ILE A 397 1.37 29.95 -7.93
C ILE A 397 1.61 30.25 -9.43
N PRO A 398 1.84 29.26 -10.32
CA PRO A 398 2.20 29.51 -11.72
C PRO A 398 1.12 29.25 -12.74
N LEU A 399 1.28 29.89 -13.90
CA LEU A 399 0.37 29.86 -15.02
C LEU A 399 0.40 28.57 -15.90
N TRP A 400 1.07 27.46 -15.51
CA TRP A 400 0.85 26.09 -16.06
C TRP A 400 0.56 25.17 -14.89
N TRP A 401 -0.45 24.29 -14.95
CA TRP A 401 -0.51 23.00 -14.24
C TRP A 401 -1.80 22.21 -14.56
N THR A 402 -1.85 20.91 -14.24
CA THR A 402 -3.00 20.01 -14.54
C THR A 402 -3.35 19.08 -13.37
N THR A 403 -4.54 19.20 -12.77
CA THR A 403 -4.99 18.35 -11.64
C THR A 403 -6.10 17.38 -12.04
N ASP A 404 -6.04 16.08 -11.74
CA ASP A 404 -7.02 15.07 -12.18
C ASP A 404 -7.77 14.36 -11.06
N PHE A 405 -9.06 14.60 -10.85
CA PHE A 405 -9.77 13.98 -9.72
C PHE A 405 -10.25 12.54 -9.98
N ILE A 406 -9.96 11.61 -9.07
CA ILE A 406 -10.48 10.23 -9.05
C ILE A 406 -11.61 10.14 -8.01
N LEU A 407 -12.78 9.65 -8.40
CA LEU A 407 -13.90 9.46 -7.47
C LEU A 407 -13.61 8.29 -6.53
N ALA A 408 -13.56 8.56 -5.22
CA ALA A 408 -13.30 7.57 -4.18
C ALA A 408 -14.57 6.93 -3.61
N SER A 409 -15.70 7.63 -3.73
CA SER A 409 -16.96 7.15 -3.15
C SER A 409 -17.59 6.05 -4.02
N PRO A 410 -18.26 5.05 -3.40
CA PRO A 410 -19.01 4.03 -4.14
C PRO A 410 -20.03 4.62 -5.11
N GLU A 411 -20.24 3.96 -6.25
CA GLU A 411 -21.15 4.44 -7.29
C GLU A 411 -22.58 4.59 -6.75
N GLY A 412 -23.18 5.77 -6.98
CA GLY A 412 -24.47 6.16 -6.41
C GLY A 412 -24.40 7.03 -5.14
N THR A 413 -23.21 7.33 -4.62
CA THR A 413 -23.04 8.32 -3.53
C THR A 413 -23.49 9.73 -3.96
N PRO A 414 -24.20 10.50 -3.12
CA PRO A 414 -24.59 11.88 -3.43
C PRO A 414 -23.39 12.83 -3.63
N ALA A 415 -23.46 13.74 -4.60
CA ALA A 415 -22.35 14.61 -5.02
C ALA A 415 -21.84 15.64 -3.97
N ASP A 416 -22.60 15.89 -2.91
CA ASP A 416 -22.17 16.66 -1.74
C ASP A 416 -21.37 15.82 -0.72
N GLN A 417 -21.45 14.49 -0.85
CA GLN A 417 -20.81 13.47 -0.01
C GLN A 417 -19.78 12.63 -0.80
N GLU A 418 -19.65 12.85 -2.11
CA GLU A 418 -18.58 12.32 -2.95
C GLU A 418 -17.21 12.81 -2.46
N LYS A 419 -16.37 11.88 -2.02
CA LYS A 419 -14.94 12.14 -1.84
C LYS A 419 -14.23 11.96 -3.16
N TRP A 420 -13.53 12.99 -3.60
CA TRP A 420 -12.60 12.92 -4.71
C TRP A 420 -11.16 12.90 -4.19
N ILE A 421 -10.42 11.86 -4.55
CA ILE A 421 -8.95 11.85 -4.58
C ILE A 421 -8.52 12.34 -5.97
N VAL A 422 -7.22 12.29 -6.32
CA VAL A 422 -6.68 13.01 -7.47
C VAL A 422 -5.48 12.21 -8.08
N GLY A 423 -5.18 12.09 -9.40
CA GLY A 423 -4.22 11.12 -10.12
C GLY A 423 -2.70 11.13 -10.77
N GLU A 424 -1.52 11.87 -11.00
CA GLU A 424 -0.41 12.96 -10.81
C GLU A 424 -0.21 14.55 -11.15
N PHE A 425 0.97 15.22 -11.13
CA PHE A 425 1.31 16.34 -12.07
C PHE A 425 2.76 16.89 -11.94
N ASN A 426 3.14 17.92 -12.72
CA ASN A 426 4.00 17.64 -13.88
C ASN A 426 4.88 18.83 -14.42
N CYS A 427 6.23 18.69 -14.57
CA CYS A 427 7.09 19.62 -15.36
C CYS A 427 8.38 19.13 -16.11
N SER A 428 9.57 18.86 -15.54
CA SER A 428 10.85 19.27 -16.21
C SER A 428 11.17 18.74 -17.64
N CYS A 429 10.59 17.61 -18.05
CA CYS A 429 10.27 17.28 -19.45
C CYS A 429 8.96 16.48 -19.56
N VAL A 430 8.02 16.74 -18.65
CA VAL A 430 6.67 16.99 -19.08
C VAL A 430 6.80 18.03 -20.17
N GLY A 431 6.71 17.57 -21.41
CA GLY A 431 6.06 18.43 -22.35
C GLY A 431 4.63 18.54 -21.91
N ILE A 432 4.08 19.74 -21.99
CA ILE A 432 2.68 20.05 -21.69
C ILE A 432 1.84 18.84 -22.10
N SER A 433 1.23 18.14 -21.12
CA SER A 433 0.70 16.80 -21.38
C SER A 433 -0.47 16.78 -22.37
N LYS A 434 -1.02 17.97 -22.66
CA LYS A 434 -2.02 18.24 -23.69
C LYS A 434 -1.43 18.09 -25.10
N CYS A 435 -0.16 18.44 -25.28
CA CYS A 435 0.57 18.22 -26.53
C CYS A 435 0.94 16.75 -26.79
N LEU A 436 0.51 15.78 -25.96
CA LEU A 436 0.81 14.36 -26.16
C LEU A 436 0.28 13.80 -27.50
N ALA A 437 -0.81 14.36 -28.04
CA ALA A 437 -1.31 13.93 -29.35
C ALA A 437 -0.36 14.27 -30.52
N ALA A 438 0.60 15.19 -30.31
CA ALA A 438 1.68 15.49 -31.25
C ALA A 438 2.91 14.56 -31.12
N TYR A 439 2.91 13.59 -30.21
CA TYR A 439 4.04 12.67 -30.00
C TYR A 439 4.03 11.50 -30.99
N CYS A 440 5.15 11.28 -31.69
CA CYS A 440 5.32 10.14 -32.58
C CYS A 440 5.66 8.85 -31.84
N LYS A 441 4.92 7.80 -32.19
CA LYS A 441 5.03 6.42 -31.72
C LYS A 441 4.53 5.50 -32.83
N ASP A 442 4.72 4.19 -32.71
CA ASP A 442 4.57 3.23 -33.81
C ASP A 442 3.14 3.20 -34.42
N ASP A 443 2.11 3.45 -33.62
CA ASP A 443 0.71 3.56 -34.07
C ASP A 443 0.32 4.99 -34.55
N THR A 444 1.05 6.03 -34.15
CA THR A 444 0.86 7.43 -34.62
C THR A 444 2.16 8.05 -35.18
N PRO A 445 2.81 7.45 -36.19
CA PRO A 445 4.15 7.83 -36.67
C PRO A 445 4.19 9.17 -37.44
N LYS A 446 3.04 9.85 -37.57
CA LYS A 446 2.89 11.15 -38.24
C LYS A 446 2.39 12.27 -37.31
N ALA A 447 2.14 11.96 -36.03
CA ALA A 447 1.66 12.88 -35.01
C ALA A 447 2.39 14.24 -35.02
N SER A 448 1.62 15.31 -34.92
CA SER A 448 2.01 16.69 -35.17
C SER A 448 1.21 17.66 -34.30
N TYR A 449 1.59 18.94 -34.31
CA TYR A 449 0.86 19.99 -33.59
C TYR A 449 -0.64 20.08 -33.94
N ASN A 450 -1.03 19.69 -35.17
CA ASN A 450 -2.42 19.70 -35.62
C ASN A 450 -3.26 18.53 -35.07
N ASP A 451 -2.62 17.48 -34.54
CA ASP A 451 -3.30 16.34 -33.92
C ASP A 451 -3.68 16.64 -32.45
N ILE A 452 -3.26 17.79 -31.91
CA ILE A 452 -3.66 18.27 -30.58
C ILE A 452 -5.02 18.95 -30.67
N GLU A 453 -5.98 18.48 -29.87
CA GLU A 453 -7.32 19.06 -29.82
C GLU A 453 -7.33 20.55 -29.45
N PRO A 454 -8.22 21.40 -30.01
CA PRO A 454 -8.16 22.85 -29.83
C PRO A 454 -8.22 23.34 -28.38
N GLU A 455 -8.92 22.62 -27.50
CA GLU A 455 -9.00 22.95 -26.07
C GLU A 455 -7.70 22.58 -25.32
N ASP A 456 -7.06 21.50 -25.75
CA ASP A 456 -5.76 21.07 -25.25
C ASP A 456 -4.62 21.97 -25.77
N LEU A 457 -4.73 22.49 -27.00
CA LEU A 457 -3.88 23.57 -27.52
C LEU A 457 -4.06 24.89 -26.75
N LYS A 458 -5.31 25.30 -26.49
CA LYS A 458 -5.61 26.52 -25.73
C LYS A 458 -5.03 26.44 -24.32
N ALA A 459 -5.19 25.30 -23.65
CA ALA A 459 -4.55 25.02 -22.37
C ALA A 459 -3.03 25.10 -22.50
N ALA A 460 -2.43 24.41 -23.47
CA ALA A 460 -0.99 24.46 -23.69
C ALA A 460 -0.44 25.87 -23.90
N GLN A 461 -1.15 26.70 -24.67
CA GLN A 461 -0.68 28.03 -25.05
C GLN A 461 -0.62 29.01 -23.87
N ALA A 462 -1.70 29.15 -23.09
CA ALA A 462 -1.72 30.02 -21.91
C ALA A 462 -0.60 29.65 -20.91
N TYR A 463 -0.22 28.37 -20.93
CA TYR A 463 0.71 27.74 -20.01
C TYR A 463 2.16 27.81 -20.56
N GLY A 464 2.34 28.22 -21.83
CA GLY A 464 3.57 28.79 -22.38
C GLY A 464 3.65 30.31 -22.18
N ASP A 465 2.53 31.04 -22.29
CA ASP A 465 2.45 32.49 -22.07
C ASP A 465 2.98 32.87 -20.66
N LEU A 466 2.70 32.01 -19.67
CA LEU A 466 3.38 31.92 -18.37
C LEU A 466 4.90 32.11 -18.47
N MET A 467 5.53 31.19 -19.19
CA MET A 467 6.97 31.03 -19.28
C MET A 467 7.57 32.28 -19.93
N GLY A 468 6.86 32.85 -20.90
CA GLY A 468 7.16 34.16 -21.48
C GLY A 468 7.12 35.30 -20.45
N VAL A 469 6.06 35.40 -19.65
CA VAL A 469 5.92 36.45 -18.62
C VAL A 469 7.00 36.33 -17.54
N LYS A 470 7.25 35.12 -17.01
CA LYS A 470 8.31 34.89 -16.00
C LYS A 470 9.71 35.12 -16.56
N ALA A 471 10.02 34.60 -17.75
CA ALA A 471 11.30 34.87 -18.42
C ALA A 471 11.52 36.36 -18.70
N LEU A 472 10.47 37.08 -19.13
CA LEU A 472 10.53 38.53 -19.33
C LEU A 472 10.85 39.29 -18.02
N GLY A 473 10.36 38.82 -16.87
CA GLY A 473 10.68 39.41 -15.56
C GLY A 473 12.12 39.18 -15.10
N ILE A 474 12.75 38.08 -15.53
CA ILE A 474 14.15 37.73 -15.17
C ILE A 474 15.16 38.47 -16.05
N LEU A 475 14.83 38.74 -17.32
CA LEU A 475 15.78 39.30 -18.29
C LEU A 475 15.93 40.82 -18.13
N GLN A 476 17.17 41.28 -17.90
CA GLN A 476 17.46 42.67 -17.51
C GLN A 476 18.14 43.53 -18.60
N LYS A 477 18.52 42.96 -19.75
CA LYS A 477 19.25 43.66 -20.84
C LYS A 477 18.70 43.32 -22.23
N SER A 478 17.93 44.22 -22.83
CA SER A 478 17.44 44.09 -24.21
C SER A 478 18.54 44.29 -25.24
N GLY A 479 18.54 43.49 -26.31
CA GLY A 479 19.44 43.69 -27.47
C GLY A 479 18.94 44.82 -28.37
N THR A 480 19.84 45.68 -28.86
CA THR A 480 19.48 46.92 -29.60
C THR A 480 19.26 46.72 -31.10
N ALA A 481 18.75 45.56 -31.52
CA ALA A 481 18.60 45.20 -32.93
C ALA A 481 17.24 44.54 -33.19
N ASP A 482 16.50 45.03 -34.18
CA ASP A 482 15.21 44.47 -34.59
C ASP A 482 15.30 43.02 -35.09
N GLY A 483 14.13 42.38 -35.19
CA GLY A 483 13.91 41.05 -35.75
C GLY A 483 14.48 39.87 -34.94
N PRO A 484 14.32 38.63 -35.43
CA PRO A 484 14.98 37.44 -34.89
C PRO A 484 16.51 37.44 -35.10
N VAL A 485 17.20 36.48 -34.51
CA VAL A 485 18.62 36.15 -34.80
C VAL A 485 18.72 35.39 -36.12
N SER A 486 19.79 35.63 -36.90
CA SER A 486 20.08 34.79 -38.07
C SER A 486 20.63 33.43 -37.65
N VAL A 487 19.82 32.38 -37.82
CA VAL A 487 20.19 30.99 -37.49
C VAL A 487 20.68 30.19 -38.70
N ALA A 488 20.79 30.80 -39.89
CA ALA A 488 21.16 30.12 -41.14
C ALA A 488 22.61 29.58 -41.19
N ALA A 489 23.41 29.79 -40.13
CA ALA A 489 24.73 29.21 -39.97
C ALA A 489 24.72 27.78 -39.39
N ILE A 490 23.59 27.32 -38.84
CA ILE A 490 23.39 25.95 -38.33
C ILE A 490 22.32 25.22 -39.14
N SER A 491 22.38 23.89 -39.11
CA SER A 491 21.49 22.99 -39.85
C SER A 491 20.07 23.04 -39.30
N GLN A 492 19.10 23.35 -40.15
CA GLN A 492 17.69 23.16 -39.84
C GLN A 492 17.36 21.66 -39.91
N VAL A 493 17.21 21.02 -38.74
CA VAL A 493 16.84 19.59 -38.64
C VAL A 493 15.32 19.39 -38.77
N ALA A 494 14.52 20.35 -38.29
CA ALA A 494 13.06 20.25 -38.37
C ALA A 494 12.51 20.57 -39.77
N LYS A 495 11.52 19.78 -40.21
CA LYS A 495 10.88 19.89 -41.53
C LYS A 495 10.09 21.20 -41.69
N ASP A 496 9.48 21.64 -40.60
CA ASP A 496 8.62 22.81 -40.48
C ASP A 496 8.58 23.26 -39.01
N ASN A 497 8.01 24.45 -38.75
CA ASN A 497 7.71 24.93 -37.41
C ASN A 497 6.17 25.02 -37.22
N LEU A 498 5.42 23.96 -37.57
CA LEU A 498 3.96 23.93 -37.52
C LEU A 498 3.42 24.34 -36.13
N GLY A 499 2.58 25.37 -36.10
CA GLY A 499 2.00 25.94 -34.88
C GLY A 499 2.79 27.10 -34.25
N LEU A 500 4.03 27.37 -34.71
CA LEU A 500 4.85 28.48 -34.22
C LEU A 500 4.30 29.82 -34.73
N MET A 501 4.17 30.79 -33.83
CA MET A 501 3.71 32.14 -34.14
C MET A 501 4.78 32.97 -34.87
N SER A 502 4.32 33.99 -35.61
CA SER A 502 5.21 34.98 -36.22
C SER A 502 6.04 35.71 -35.17
N GLN A 503 7.35 35.72 -35.36
CA GLN A 503 8.30 36.42 -34.49
C GLN A 503 8.02 37.94 -34.52
N PRO A 504 8.06 38.67 -33.38
CA PRO A 504 7.84 40.12 -33.38
C PRO A 504 8.91 40.87 -34.19
N ALA A 505 8.51 41.95 -34.87
CA ALA A 505 9.42 42.79 -35.65
C ALA A 505 10.46 43.50 -34.76
N SER A 506 10.07 43.94 -33.56
CA SER A 506 10.93 44.58 -32.57
C SER A 506 10.76 43.88 -31.21
N PRO A 507 11.40 42.72 -31.01
CA PRO A 507 11.23 41.92 -29.79
C PRO A 507 12.01 42.54 -28.61
N LYS A 508 11.43 42.55 -27.41
CA LYS A 508 12.07 43.05 -26.17
C LYS A 508 13.39 42.32 -25.88
N PHE A 509 13.39 41.00 -26.10
CA PHE A 509 14.53 40.10 -25.95
C PHE A 509 14.48 39.06 -27.06
N LYS A 510 15.65 38.52 -27.41
CA LYS A 510 15.76 37.40 -28.36
C LYS A 510 16.09 36.14 -27.59
N CYS A 511 15.21 35.15 -27.62
CA CYS A 511 15.36 33.87 -26.96
C CYS A 511 15.52 32.72 -27.97
N ALA A 512 16.18 31.65 -27.56
CA ALA A 512 16.24 30.39 -28.29
C ALA A 512 15.68 29.24 -27.45
N LEU A 513 15.05 28.26 -28.09
CA LEU A 513 14.78 26.95 -27.51
C LEU A 513 15.67 25.93 -28.23
N ALA A 514 16.70 25.48 -27.52
CA ALA A 514 17.66 24.49 -27.97
C ALA A 514 17.14 23.07 -27.69
N GLN A 515 17.01 22.25 -28.73
CA GLN A 515 16.65 20.83 -28.61
C GLN A 515 17.64 19.95 -29.40
N ILE A 516 17.54 18.63 -29.29
CA ILE A 516 18.35 17.67 -30.06
C ILE A 516 17.45 16.64 -30.74
N TYR A 517 17.85 16.18 -31.92
CA TYR A 517 17.24 15.08 -32.66
C TYR A 517 18.24 13.93 -32.74
N VAL A 518 17.88 12.76 -32.23
CA VAL A 518 18.80 11.61 -32.14
C VAL A 518 18.68 10.76 -33.39
N ARG A 519 19.63 10.92 -34.32
CA ARG A 519 19.53 10.46 -35.73
C ARG A 519 19.47 8.94 -35.91
N ASN A 520 19.92 8.17 -34.92
CA ASN A 520 19.89 6.71 -34.91
C ASN A 520 18.69 6.10 -34.15
N GLN A 521 17.80 6.93 -33.58
CA GLN A 521 16.59 6.49 -32.89
C GLN A 521 15.33 6.73 -33.74
N PRO A 522 14.28 5.89 -33.60
CA PRO A 522 12.97 6.16 -34.19
C PRO A 522 12.48 7.58 -33.91
N TYR A 523 11.95 8.23 -34.94
CA TYR A 523 11.40 9.60 -34.91
C TYR A 523 12.37 10.73 -34.47
N GLY A 524 13.65 10.43 -34.20
CA GLY A 524 14.60 11.37 -33.58
C GLY A 524 14.65 11.31 -32.04
N GLY A 525 14.16 10.23 -31.46
CA GLY A 525 14.08 9.98 -30.03
C GLY A 525 12.66 10.00 -29.47
N SER A 526 12.48 9.41 -28.29
CA SER A 526 11.20 9.15 -27.60
C SER A 526 10.47 10.38 -27.04
N ASP A 527 10.63 11.54 -27.69
CA ASP A 527 9.98 12.80 -27.29
C ASP A 527 9.73 13.76 -28.46
N LYS A 528 9.59 13.24 -29.70
CA LYS A 528 9.49 14.05 -30.93
C LYS A 528 8.12 14.02 -31.60
N SER A 529 7.81 15.10 -32.31
CA SER A 529 6.76 15.17 -33.34
C SER A 529 7.31 14.83 -34.72
N SER A 530 6.42 14.58 -35.68
CA SER A 530 6.79 14.11 -37.03
C SER A 530 7.61 15.11 -37.85
N ASN A 531 7.63 16.39 -37.45
CA ASN A 531 8.50 17.42 -38.02
C ASN A 531 9.91 17.47 -37.40
N GLY A 532 10.17 16.77 -36.29
CA GLY A 532 11.49 16.71 -35.63
C GLY A 532 11.71 17.68 -34.48
N HIS A 533 10.70 18.48 -34.11
CA HIS A 533 10.69 19.22 -32.84
C HIS A 533 10.30 18.32 -31.66
N ARG A 534 10.59 18.76 -30.43
CA ARG A 534 9.93 18.23 -29.24
C ARG A 534 8.44 18.61 -29.27
N TYR A 535 7.54 17.69 -28.89
CA TYR A 535 6.09 17.86 -29.07
C TYR A 535 5.47 19.07 -28.34
N ASP A 536 6.17 19.62 -27.36
CA ASP A 536 5.79 20.78 -26.56
C ASP A 536 6.64 22.04 -26.81
N SER A 537 7.61 22.00 -27.74
CA SER A 537 8.47 23.17 -28.05
C SER A 537 7.66 24.37 -28.55
N ILE A 538 6.52 24.13 -29.20
CA ILE A 538 5.72 25.16 -29.87
C ILE A 538 5.02 26.10 -28.86
N PRO A 539 4.21 25.64 -27.87
CA PRO A 539 3.62 26.54 -26.88
C PRO A 539 4.65 27.34 -26.08
N PHE A 540 5.77 26.74 -25.67
CA PHE A 540 6.84 27.44 -24.96
C PHE A 540 7.45 28.59 -25.78
N ALA A 541 7.67 28.37 -27.08
CA ALA A 541 8.17 29.43 -27.95
C ALA A 541 7.10 30.50 -28.25
N ASN A 542 5.85 30.11 -28.48
CA ASN A 542 4.71 31.01 -28.63
C ASN A 542 4.49 31.88 -27.39
N GLY A 543 4.71 31.34 -26.19
CA GLY A 543 4.58 32.07 -24.95
C GLY A 543 5.57 33.22 -24.79
N MET A 544 6.84 32.98 -25.14
CA MET A 544 7.86 34.03 -25.24
C MET A 544 7.44 35.10 -26.28
N ILE A 545 6.83 34.68 -27.39
CA ILE A 545 6.32 35.58 -28.44
C ILE A 545 5.17 36.46 -27.93
N ASN A 546 4.21 35.88 -27.19
CA ASN A 546 3.08 36.61 -26.59
C ASN A 546 3.53 37.59 -25.49
N ALA A 547 4.61 37.28 -24.76
CA ALA A 547 5.25 38.24 -23.85
C ALA A 547 5.97 39.41 -24.57
N GLY A 548 6.09 39.37 -25.91
CA GLY A 548 6.73 40.38 -26.74
C GLY A 548 8.23 40.17 -26.94
N MET A 549 8.72 38.94 -26.80
CA MET A 549 10.09 38.52 -27.13
C MET A 549 10.09 37.76 -28.47
N SER A 550 11.25 37.45 -29.05
CA SER A 550 11.33 36.42 -30.11
C SER A 550 11.76 35.10 -29.48
N CYS A 551 11.26 33.97 -29.95
CA CYS A 551 11.76 32.66 -29.56
C CYS A 551 11.90 31.74 -30.76
N GLN A 552 13.15 31.35 -31.05
CA GLN A 552 13.51 30.53 -32.20
C GLN A 552 13.83 29.10 -31.77
N LEU A 553 13.22 28.14 -32.44
CA LEU A 553 13.52 26.72 -32.25
C LEU A 553 14.84 26.40 -32.98
N ILE A 554 15.85 25.93 -32.26
CA ILE A 554 17.14 25.53 -32.82
C ILE A 554 17.50 24.10 -32.40
N HIS A 555 18.26 23.41 -33.25
CA HIS A 555 18.74 22.05 -32.97
C HIS A 555 20.25 22.06 -32.74
N TYR A 556 20.70 21.36 -31.70
CA TYR A 556 22.11 21.07 -31.49
C TYR A 556 22.52 19.86 -32.33
N VAL A 557 23.42 20.09 -33.28
CA VAL A 557 24.10 19.06 -34.09
C VAL A 557 25.56 19.06 -33.65
N HIS A 558 26.07 17.92 -33.16
CA HIS A 558 27.33 17.93 -32.40
C HIS A 558 28.58 18.23 -33.27
N GLU A 559 28.51 17.94 -34.56
CA GLU A 559 29.50 18.31 -35.57
C GLU A 559 29.55 19.83 -35.80
N GLU A 560 28.44 20.53 -35.56
CA GLU A 560 28.31 21.99 -35.74
C GLU A 560 28.51 22.79 -34.44
N HIS A 561 28.93 22.13 -33.35
CA HIS A 561 29.07 22.69 -32.01
C HIS A 561 29.61 24.14 -31.97
N ALA A 562 30.69 24.45 -32.69
CA ALA A 562 31.26 25.79 -32.72
C ALA A 562 30.29 26.82 -33.33
N LYS A 563 29.69 26.51 -34.49
CA LYS A 563 28.68 27.35 -35.15
C LYS A 563 27.44 27.55 -34.26
N PHE A 564 27.02 26.48 -33.58
CA PHE A 564 25.88 26.52 -32.66
C PHE A 564 26.11 27.50 -31.52
N PHE A 565 27.27 27.43 -30.85
CA PHE A 565 27.59 28.39 -29.79
C PHE A 565 27.95 29.79 -30.31
N ASP A 566 28.42 29.95 -31.55
CA ASP A 566 28.54 31.26 -32.20
C ASP A 566 27.18 31.90 -32.51
N VAL A 567 26.18 31.11 -32.92
CA VAL A 567 24.78 31.55 -33.07
C VAL A 567 24.17 31.90 -31.71
N CYS A 568 24.39 31.06 -30.68
CA CYS A 568 23.87 31.26 -29.32
C CYS A 568 24.26 32.63 -28.71
N LYS A 569 25.45 33.16 -29.02
CA LYS A 569 25.95 34.46 -28.53
C LYS A 569 25.06 35.67 -28.84
N ASN A 570 24.12 35.53 -29.77
CA ASN A 570 23.24 36.61 -30.25
C ASN A 570 21.87 36.63 -29.56
N PHE A 571 21.59 35.65 -28.69
CA PHE A 571 20.37 35.60 -27.88
C PHE A 571 20.63 36.15 -26.47
N ALA A 572 19.59 36.71 -25.86
CA ALA A 572 19.57 37.07 -24.44
C ALA A 572 19.35 35.85 -23.54
N ALA A 573 18.67 34.81 -24.05
CA ALA A 573 18.37 33.59 -23.30
C ALA A 573 18.29 32.32 -24.16
N ILE A 574 18.62 31.18 -23.55
CA ILE A 574 18.58 29.85 -24.13
C ILE A 574 17.82 28.89 -23.20
N ILE A 575 16.71 28.35 -23.69
CA ILE A 575 15.90 27.30 -23.04
C ILE A 575 16.44 25.95 -23.51
N VAL A 576 16.95 25.11 -22.60
CA VAL A 576 17.59 23.84 -22.94
C VAL A 576 16.58 22.69 -22.80
N ARG A 577 16.23 22.08 -23.94
CA ARG A 577 15.32 20.93 -24.08
C ARG A 577 16.01 19.74 -24.77
N CYS A 578 17.28 19.55 -24.46
CA CYS A 578 18.06 18.37 -24.83
C CYS A 578 18.09 17.41 -23.64
N ASN A 579 17.52 16.21 -23.74
CA ASN A 579 17.52 15.30 -22.58
C ASN A 579 18.93 14.76 -22.33
N PRO A 580 19.39 14.67 -21.06
CA PRO A 580 20.69 14.11 -20.72
C PRO A 580 20.94 12.76 -21.41
N GLY A 581 22.11 12.61 -22.01
CA GLY A 581 22.47 11.41 -22.76
C GLY A 581 21.94 11.34 -24.19
N GLN A 582 20.93 12.11 -24.62
CA GLN A 582 20.55 12.19 -26.05
C GLN A 582 21.70 12.73 -26.90
N ILE A 583 22.51 13.66 -26.36
CA ILE A 583 23.73 14.15 -27.01
C ILE A 583 24.73 13.01 -27.26
N LYS A 584 24.92 12.13 -26.27
CA LYS A 584 25.80 10.95 -26.39
C LYS A 584 25.22 9.89 -27.33
N ALA A 585 23.91 9.68 -27.29
CA ALA A 585 23.21 8.71 -28.16
C ALA A 585 23.32 9.08 -29.64
N ASP A 586 23.29 10.37 -29.97
CA ASP A 586 23.48 10.89 -31.33
C ASP A 586 24.95 10.89 -31.80
N GLY A 587 25.92 10.59 -30.92
CA GLY A 587 27.36 10.55 -31.21
C GLY A 587 28.17 11.75 -30.72
N GLY A 588 27.54 12.69 -30.00
CA GLY A 588 28.16 13.88 -29.44
C GLY A 588 28.73 13.73 -28.03
N ASP A 589 29.33 14.81 -27.55
CA ASP A 589 29.90 14.95 -26.21
C ASP A 589 29.00 15.86 -25.35
N GLN A 590 28.52 15.31 -24.22
CA GLN A 590 27.66 15.99 -23.25
C GLN A 590 28.42 17.06 -22.47
N ALA A 591 29.58 16.72 -21.91
CA ALA A 591 30.38 17.65 -21.10
C ALA A 591 30.84 18.85 -21.94
N LYS A 592 31.18 18.61 -23.21
CA LYS A 592 31.49 19.68 -24.17
C LYS A 592 30.30 20.62 -24.44
N PHE A 593 29.08 20.10 -24.54
CA PHE A 593 27.86 20.93 -24.69
C PHE A 593 27.59 21.75 -23.42
N ASP A 594 27.72 21.11 -22.25
CA ASP A 594 27.54 21.73 -20.94
C ASP A 594 28.55 22.87 -20.73
N ASP A 595 29.83 22.67 -21.06
CA ASP A 595 30.85 23.73 -21.01
C ASP A 595 30.58 24.88 -22.00
N GLY A 596 29.98 24.60 -23.16
CA GLY A 596 29.47 25.62 -24.07
C GLY A 596 28.34 26.45 -23.44
N MET A 597 27.41 25.83 -22.74
CA MET A 597 26.32 26.52 -22.02
C MET A 597 26.84 27.32 -20.81
N ARG A 598 27.84 26.81 -20.07
CA ARG A 598 28.58 27.56 -19.05
C ARG A 598 29.29 28.78 -19.65
N ALA A 599 29.83 28.66 -20.85
CA ALA A 599 30.42 29.80 -21.56
C ALA A 599 29.37 30.85 -21.94
N MET A 600 28.13 30.46 -22.28
CA MET A 600 27.03 31.41 -22.50
C MET A 600 26.66 32.15 -21.19
N ARG A 601 26.52 31.44 -20.06
CA ARG A 601 26.33 32.08 -18.73
C ARG A 601 27.40 33.13 -18.44
N LYS A 602 28.69 32.80 -18.68
CA LYS A 602 29.85 33.70 -18.49
C LYS A 602 29.85 34.93 -19.40
N LEU A 603 29.10 34.92 -20.51
CA LEU A 603 28.89 36.08 -21.38
C LEU A 603 27.68 36.94 -20.96
N GLY A 604 26.99 36.58 -19.87
CA GLY A 604 25.78 37.26 -19.40
C GLY A 604 24.50 36.85 -20.15
N ILE A 605 24.55 35.75 -20.90
CA ILE A 605 23.38 35.14 -21.56
C ILE A 605 22.71 34.21 -20.56
N GLN A 606 21.39 34.27 -20.45
CA GLN A 606 20.66 33.38 -19.55
C GLN A 606 20.55 31.98 -20.16
N VAL A 607 20.73 30.94 -19.35
CA VAL A 607 20.55 29.54 -19.77
C VAL A 607 19.62 28.87 -18.76
N TRP A 608 18.66 28.07 -19.23
CA TRP A 608 17.59 27.51 -18.42
C TRP A 608 17.26 26.05 -18.79
N PRO A 609 17.50 25.08 -17.88
CA PRO A 609 18.40 25.18 -16.73
C PRO A 609 19.84 25.48 -17.19
N SER A 610 20.67 26.08 -16.34
CA SER A 610 22.11 26.10 -16.59
C SER A 610 22.74 24.75 -16.18
N PRO A 611 23.87 24.34 -16.78
CA PRO A 611 24.49 23.05 -16.47
C PRO A 611 24.92 22.91 -15.01
N ASP A 612 25.27 24.01 -14.35
CA ASP A 612 25.67 23.97 -12.93
C ASP A 612 24.45 23.73 -12.02
N VAL A 613 23.28 24.27 -12.37
CA VAL A 613 22.03 23.90 -11.69
C VAL A 613 21.69 22.44 -11.98
N MET A 614 21.83 21.96 -13.22
CA MET A 614 21.70 20.52 -13.56
C MET A 614 22.63 19.63 -12.72
N GLU A 615 23.87 20.06 -12.56
CA GLU A 615 24.89 19.30 -11.85
C GLU A 615 24.62 19.24 -10.34
N PHE A 616 24.37 20.38 -9.68
CA PHE A 616 24.31 20.42 -8.21
C PHE A 616 22.90 20.24 -7.63
N MET A 617 21.84 20.67 -8.33
CA MET A 617 20.46 20.44 -7.88
C MET A 617 19.99 19.03 -8.24
N GLY A 618 20.33 18.54 -9.45
CA GLY A 618 20.02 17.17 -9.91
C GLY A 618 20.94 16.06 -9.38
N ALA A 619 21.61 16.25 -8.24
CA ALA A 619 22.46 15.25 -7.58
C ALA A 619 21.83 14.81 -6.25
N LYS A 620 22.02 13.55 -5.82
CA LYS A 620 21.56 13.16 -4.47
C LYS A 620 22.37 13.86 -3.36
N ASP A 621 23.58 14.36 -3.66
CA ASP A 621 24.34 15.30 -2.80
C ASP A 621 23.51 16.54 -2.36
N ALA A 622 22.52 16.96 -3.16
CA ALA A 622 21.58 18.02 -2.79
C ALA A 622 20.85 17.74 -1.47
N LEU A 623 20.50 16.47 -1.21
CA LEU A 623 19.79 16.03 0.00
C LEU A 623 20.63 16.26 1.27
N CYS A 624 21.95 16.09 1.16
CA CYS A 624 22.89 16.32 2.27
C CYS A 624 23.12 17.81 2.50
N LYS A 625 23.16 18.61 1.43
CA LYS A 625 23.26 20.08 1.51
C LYS A 625 22.04 20.71 2.18
N VAL A 626 20.83 20.25 1.84
CA VAL A 626 19.57 20.74 2.45
C VAL A 626 19.17 19.99 3.73
N ALA A 627 20.02 19.10 4.27
CA ALA A 627 19.73 18.29 5.46
C ALA A 627 19.34 19.10 6.71
N HIS A 628 19.79 20.36 6.76
CA HIS A 628 19.54 21.33 7.84
C HIS A 628 18.31 22.24 7.61
N LEU A 629 17.68 22.16 6.44
CA LEU A 629 16.40 22.84 6.15
C LEU A 629 15.24 22.05 6.79
N ASN A 630 14.04 22.62 6.86
CA ASN A 630 12.88 21.93 7.40
C ASN A 630 12.55 20.66 6.59
N ILE A 631 12.76 20.71 5.28
CA ILE A 631 12.70 19.57 4.34
C ILE A 631 13.90 18.61 4.38
N GLY A 632 14.89 18.87 5.24
CA GLY A 632 16.04 18.00 5.45
C GLY A 632 15.82 16.97 6.56
N LEU A 633 16.57 15.86 6.52
CA LEU A 633 16.87 15.09 7.72
C LEU A 633 18.32 15.34 8.10
N GLU A 634 18.54 15.80 9.33
CA GLU A 634 19.88 16.01 9.91
C GLU A 634 20.69 14.70 9.96
N ASP A 635 20.01 13.54 10.01
CA ASP A 635 20.61 12.21 9.89
C ASP A 635 20.73 11.70 8.43
N THR A 636 20.80 12.62 7.45
CA THR A 636 21.23 12.34 6.07
C THR A 636 22.73 12.57 5.94
N LEU A 637 23.49 11.51 5.65
CA LEU A 637 24.95 11.56 5.57
C LEU A 637 25.45 11.36 4.14
N ALA A 638 26.57 12.00 3.80
CA ALA A 638 27.31 11.79 2.56
C ALA A 638 28.63 11.06 2.88
N TYR A 639 28.93 10.01 2.13
CA TYR A 639 30.22 9.30 2.20
C TYR A 639 30.93 9.37 0.86
N TYR A 640 32.24 9.62 0.88
CA TYR A 640 33.06 9.82 -0.32
C TYR A 640 34.21 8.79 -0.44
N SER A 641 34.34 7.90 0.53
CA SER A 641 35.29 6.78 0.57
C SER A 641 34.65 5.51 1.18
N PRO A 642 35.13 4.30 0.83
CA PRO A 642 34.65 3.04 1.40
C PRO A 642 34.76 2.98 2.92
N GLU A 643 35.82 3.55 3.49
CA GLU A 643 36.10 3.55 4.92
C GLU A 643 35.12 4.42 5.71
N GLU A 644 34.80 5.62 5.20
CA GLU A 644 33.75 6.48 5.75
C GLU A 644 32.38 5.78 5.69
N PHE A 645 32.04 5.19 4.54
CA PHE A 645 30.79 4.48 4.37
C PHE A 645 30.67 3.30 5.33
N ALA A 646 31.67 2.41 5.39
CA ALA A 646 31.64 1.24 6.26
C ALA A 646 31.53 1.61 7.75
N ALA A 647 32.23 2.67 8.20
CA ALA A 647 32.22 3.12 9.59
C ALA A 647 30.95 3.93 9.96
N GLY A 648 30.35 4.63 9.00
CA GLY A 648 29.12 5.40 9.17
C GLY A 648 27.87 4.52 9.09
N PHE A 649 27.74 3.74 8.01
CA PHE A 649 26.60 2.86 7.76
C PHE A 649 26.38 1.85 8.89
N LYS A 650 27.45 1.24 9.42
CA LYS A 650 27.35 0.33 10.57
C LYS A 650 26.74 1.00 11.81
N LYS A 651 26.84 2.33 11.97
CA LYS A 651 26.24 3.08 13.09
C LYS A 651 24.81 3.52 12.80
N THR A 652 24.53 3.98 11.58
CA THR A 652 23.18 4.40 11.18
C THR A 652 22.24 3.19 11.10
N MET A 653 22.68 2.09 10.49
CA MET A 653 21.94 0.84 10.37
C MET A 653 21.67 0.16 11.71
N ALA A 654 22.63 0.22 12.65
CA ALA A 654 22.46 -0.27 14.01
C ALA A 654 21.45 0.55 14.84
N PHE A 655 21.11 1.76 14.41
CA PHE A 655 20.19 2.66 15.10
C PHE A 655 18.76 2.58 14.54
N GLN A 656 18.59 2.54 13.21
CA GLN A 656 17.27 2.48 12.58
C GLN A 656 17.34 2.07 11.09
N PRO A 657 16.23 1.61 10.48
CA PRO A 657 16.11 1.39 9.03
C PRO A 657 16.64 2.55 8.16
N ARG A 658 17.32 2.23 7.06
CA ARG A 658 18.05 3.18 6.20
C ARG A 658 17.64 3.09 4.73
N VAL A 659 17.93 4.15 3.97
CA VAL A 659 17.89 4.18 2.51
C VAL A 659 19.23 4.67 1.99
N ILE A 660 19.93 3.81 1.24
CA ILE A 660 21.22 4.13 0.61
C ILE A 660 20.98 4.48 -0.85
N LYS A 661 21.47 5.64 -1.29
CA LYS A 661 21.26 6.19 -2.64
C LYS A 661 22.61 6.47 -3.31
N GLN A 662 22.81 5.98 -4.53
CA GLN A 662 23.91 6.45 -5.39
C GLN A 662 23.71 7.90 -5.84
N ASN A 663 24.80 8.66 -5.98
CA ASN A 663 24.74 10.11 -6.24
C ASN A 663 24.08 10.50 -7.58
N ARG A 664 24.22 9.65 -8.60
CA ARG A 664 23.62 9.80 -9.94
C ARG A 664 22.88 8.51 -10.30
N GLY A 665 21.63 8.65 -10.73
CA GLY A 665 20.76 7.55 -11.12
C GLY A 665 19.36 8.07 -11.43
N SER A 666 18.56 7.27 -12.11
CA SER A 666 17.15 7.54 -12.39
C SER A 666 16.34 6.28 -12.09
N SER A 667 15.01 6.42 -12.00
CA SER A 667 14.09 5.28 -11.93
C SER A 667 14.44 4.24 -10.86
N GLY A 668 14.87 4.69 -9.67
CA GLY A 668 15.14 3.81 -8.52
C GLY A 668 16.44 3.00 -8.57
N GLU A 669 17.22 3.06 -9.65
CA GLU A 669 18.47 2.31 -9.75
C GLU A 669 19.49 2.75 -8.69
N GLY A 670 20.05 1.79 -7.95
CA GLY A 670 20.99 2.05 -6.85
C GLY A 670 20.39 2.83 -5.69
N ILE A 671 19.07 2.70 -5.48
CA ILE A 671 18.36 3.15 -4.28
C ILE A 671 17.90 1.91 -3.51
N TRP A 672 18.58 1.63 -2.40
CA TRP A 672 18.37 0.46 -1.56
C TRP A 672 17.66 0.84 -0.27
N ILE A 673 16.49 0.24 -0.01
CA ILE A 673 15.79 0.27 1.28
C ILE A 673 16.32 -0.89 2.12
N ILE A 674 16.69 -0.63 3.38
CA ILE A 674 17.44 -1.59 4.21
C ILE A 674 16.90 -1.62 5.64
N LYS A 675 16.71 -2.83 6.17
CA LYS A 675 16.39 -3.14 7.58
C LYS A 675 17.35 -4.20 8.12
N LEU A 676 17.61 -4.21 9.43
CA LEU A 676 18.19 -5.38 10.11
C LEU A 676 17.12 -6.48 10.17
N LYS A 677 17.40 -7.67 9.62
CA LYS A 677 16.47 -8.80 9.60
C LYS A 677 16.08 -9.30 11.01
N LYS A 678 16.91 -9.04 12.01
CA LYS A 678 16.64 -9.35 13.44
C LYS A 678 15.95 -8.22 14.20
N GLY A 679 15.85 -7.01 13.64
CA GLY A 679 15.26 -5.84 14.30
C GLY A 679 16.02 -5.31 15.53
N ASP A 680 17.29 -5.68 15.69
CA ASP A 680 18.13 -5.42 16.86
C ASP A 680 18.75 -4.00 16.87
N TYR A 681 17.88 -3.00 16.81
CA TYR A 681 18.22 -1.58 16.84
C TYR A 681 18.57 -1.08 18.25
N CYS A 682 19.56 -0.19 18.34
CA CYS A 682 19.96 0.45 19.59
C CYS A 682 19.13 1.70 19.92
N LYS A 683 19.07 2.09 21.20
CA LYS A 683 18.17 3.17 21.67
C LYS A 683 18.65 4.58 21.32
N SER A 684 19.96 4.78 21.23
CA SER A 684 20.58 6.07 20.92
C SER A 684 21.60 5.88 19.79
N TYR A 685 21.69 6.86 18.89
CA TYR A 685 22.68 6.82 17.81
C TYR A 685 24.10 6.72 18.36
N GLY A 686 24.84 5.69 17.93
CA GLY A 686 26.22 5.43 18.37
C GLY A 686 26.36 4.50 19.58
N ASP A 687 25.27 4.07 20.24
CA ASP A 687 25.30 3.04 21.29
C ASP A 687 25.82 1.68 20.77
N ARG A 688 25.71 1.45 19.45
CA ARG A 688 26.01 0.20 18.74
C ARG A 688 26.70 0.50 17.40
N SER A 689 27.33 -0.51 16.83
CA SER A 689 27.64 -0.59 15.40
C SER A 689 27.42 -2.03 14.95
N CYS A 690 26.86 -2.24 13.76
CA CYS A 690 26.59 -3.59 13.25
C CYS A 690 27.88 -4.39 13.08
N ALA A 691 27.82 -5.67 13.47
CA ALA A 691 28.80 -6.67 13.10
C ALA A 691 28.71 -6.99 11.59
N ASP A 692 29.78 -7.56 11.04
CA ASP A 692 29.88 -7.89 9.62
C ASP A 692 28.95 -9.03 9.17
N ASP A 693 28.53 -9.90 10.10
CA ASP A 693 27.65 -11.05 9.91
C ASP A 693 26.16 -10.77 10.23
N GLU A 694 25.80 -9.53 10.53
CA GLU A 694 24.39 -9.13 10.62
C GLU A 694 23.72 -9.17 9.25
N VAL A 695 22.55 -9.79 9.17
CA VAL A 695 21.79 -9.96 7.92
C VAL A 695 20.83 -8.79 7.71
N LEU A 696 20.88 -8.23 6.51
CA LEU A 696 20.02 -7.17 6.02
C LEU A 696 18.82 -7.76 5.25
N ASP A 697 17.64 -7.21 5.51
CA ASP A 697 16.45 -7.31 4.66
C ASP A 697 16.47 -6.10 3.72
N MET A 698 16.60 -6.33 2.41
CA MET A 698 16.87 -5.29 1.42
C MET A 698 15.91 -5.31 0.23
N MET A 699 15.59 -4.13 -0.32
CA MET A 699 14.81 -3.97 -1.54
C MET A 699 15.39 -2.85 -2.42
N GLU A 700 15.57 -3.08 -3.73
CA GLU A 700 15.95 -2.03 -4.68
C GLU A 700 14.70 -1.32 -5.22
N ALA A 701 14.71 0.02 -5.22
CA ALA A 701 13.57 0.81 -5.68
C ALA A 701 13.35 0.79 -7.21
N ASN A 702 14.25 0.17 -7.99
CA ASN A 702 14.14 0.04 -9.44
C ASN A 702 12.89 -0.76 -9.87
N ASP A 703 12.67 -1.89 -9.21
CA ASP A 703 11.65 -2.89 -9.57
C ASP A 703 11.01 -3.60 -8.35
N ASN A 704 11.34 -3.20 -7.12
CA ASN A 704 10.92 -3.82 -5.86
C ASN A 704 11.40 -5.28 -5.64
N HIS A 705 12.40 -5.78 -6.39
CA HIS A 705 13.01 -7.06 -6.00
C HIS A 705 13.65 -6.94 -4.60
N SER A 706 13.60 -8.03 -3.84
CA SER A 706 14.13 -8.10 -2.49
C SER A 706 15.24 -9.13 -2.39
N GLU A 707 16.31 -8.83 -1.66
CA GLU A 707 17.47 -9.70 -1.45
C GLU A 707 17.86 -9.70 0.05
N GLU A 708 18.57 -10.75 0.48
CA GLU A 708 19.17 -10.81 1.81
C GLU A 708 20.69 -10.92 1.68
N HIS A 709 21.41 -10.01 2.33
CA HIS A 709 22.88 -9.93 2.33
C HIS A 709 23.39 -9.63 3.73
N THR A 710 24.62 -10.02 4.04
CA THR A 710 25.29 -9.53 5.26
C THR A 710 25.72 -8.07 5.11
N VAL A 711 25.92 -7.41 6.26
CA VAL A 711 26.50 -6.05 6.32
C VAL A 711 27.83 -5.96 5.57
N ALA A 712 28.68 -6.99 5.64
CA ALA A 712 29.93 -7.04 4.88
C ALA A 712 29.72 -7.14 3.36
N GLU A 713 28.81 -8.01 2.93
CA GLU A 713 28.50 -8.24 1.51
C GLU A 713 27.95 -6.98 0.84
N PHE A 714 27.04 -6.26 1.50
CA PHE A 714 26.53 -4.98 1.00
C PHE A 714 27.59 -3.86 1.00
N ILE A 715 28.46 -3.80 2.01
CA ILE A 715 29.57 -2.83 2.02
C ILE A 715 30.54 -3.06 0.85
N GLU A 716 30.93 -4.32 0.59
CA GLU A 716 31.74 -4.69 -0.57
C GLU A 716 31.00 -4.38 -1.88
N PHE A 717 29.70 -4.69 -1.99
CA PHE A 717 28.92 -4.36 -3.19
C PHE A 717 28.93 -2.86 -3.49
N CYS A 718 28.72 -2.03 -2.47
CA CYS A 718 28.75 -0.57 -2.60
C CYS A 718 30.12 0.00 -2.95
N ALA A 719 31.21 -0.57 -2.43
CA ALA A 719 32.58 -0.08 -2.63
C ALA A 719 33.24 -0.65 -3.90
N SER A 720 33.16 -1.97 -4.07
CA SER A 720 33.92 -2.77 -5.05
C SER A 720 33.04 -3.34 -6.18
N GLY A 721 31.71 -3.33 -6.02
CA GLY A 721 30.78 -3.97 -6.94
C GLY A 721 30.67 -5.47 -6.70
N ARG A 722 30.27 -6.24 -7.72
CA ARG A 722 30.13 -7.70 -7.62
C ARG A 722 31.51 -8.38 -7.53
N THR A 723 31.88 -8.87 -6.36
CA THR A 723 33.11 -9.62 -6.08
C THR A 723 32.80 -10.97 -5.42
N SER A 724 33.80 -11.83 -5.21
CA SER A 724 33.62 -13.07 -4.42
C SER A 724 33.35 -12.84 -2.92
N LYS A 725 33.43 -11.60 -2.43
CA LYS A 725 33.07 -11.21 -1.06
C LYS A 725 31.74 -10.46 -0.95
N SER A 726 31.15 -10.03 -2.07
CA SER A 726 29.89 -9.27 -2.06
C SER A 726 28.66 -10.16 -1.99
N GLY A 727 28.80 -11.49 -2.03
CA GLY A 727 27.67 -12.38 -2.27
C GLY A 727 27.16 -12.29 -3.73
N THR A 728 26.00 -12.89 -4.00
CA THR A 728 25.40 -12.98 -5.34
C THR A 728 24.22 -12.03 -5.47
N TRP A 729 24.31 -11.06 -6.40
CA TRP A 729 23.29 -10.02 -6.60
C TRP A 729 22.45 -10.27 -7.86
N THR A 730 21.14 -10.09 -7.73
CA THR A 730 20.14 -10.17 -8.81
C THR A 730 19.77 -8.81 -9.41
N SER A 731 19.96 -7.72 -8.64
CA SER A 731 19.89 -6.31 -9.06
C SER A 731 20.39 -6.05 -10.49
N LYS A 732 19.80 -5.05 -11.17
CA LYS A 732 20.32 -4.57 -12.46
C LYS A 732 21.64 -3.78 -12.30
N GLY A 733 21.81 -3.10 -11.17
CA GLY A 733 22.99 -2.28 -10.88
C GLY A 733 24.24 -3.13 -10.60
N VAL A 734 25.43 -2.58 -10.90
CA VAL A 734 26.71 -3.29 -10.70
C VAL A 734 27.40 -2.96 -9.36
N GLY A 735 26.76 -2.17 -8.49
CA GLY A 735 27.32 -1.68 -7.23
C GLY A 735 28.34 -0.57 -7.48
N LYS A 736 29.44 -0.58 -6.71
CA LYS A 736 30.63 0.28 -6.86
C LYS A 736 30.36 1.79 -6.97
N TYR A 737 29.38 2.27 -6.20
CA TYR A 737 28.89 3.66 -6.19
C TYR A 737 29.92 4.72 -5.72
N LEU A 738 31.08 4.26 -5.22
CA LEU A 738 32.21 5.09 -4.78
C LEU A 738 33.40 5.08 -5.76
N GLU A 739 33.30 4.39 -6.91
CA GLU A 739 34.37 4.28 -7.90
C GLU A 739 34.82 5.67 -8.41
N GLY A 740 36.14 5.88 -8.52
CA GLY A 740 36.74 7.17 -8.90
C GLY A 740 36.68 8.27 -7.83
N GLY A 741 35.93 8.06 -6.75
CA GLY A 741 35.78 8.99 -5.63
C GLY A 741 35.10 10.32 -6.00
N LYS A 742 35.10 11.27 -5.05
CA LYS A 742 34.35 12.53 -5.14
C LYS A 742 34.57 13.33 -6.43
N ALA A 743 35.79 13.33 -6.98
CA ALA A 743 36.12 14.05 -8.21
C ALA A 743 35.49 13.44 -9.48
N ALA A 744 35.14 12.14 -9.46
CA ALA A 744 34.37 11.47 -10.50
C ALA A 744 32.85 11.46 -10.22
N GLY A 745 32.41 12.12 -9.14
CA GLY A 745 31.04 12.06 -8.64
C GLY A 745 30.72 10.86 -7.73
N GLY A 746 31.70 9.99 -7.47
CA GLY A 746 31.59 8.82 -6.60
C GLY A 746 31.25 9.23 -5.17
N GLN A 747 30.06 8.84 -4.73
CA GLN A 747 29.44 9.25 -3.47
C GLN A 747 28.23 8.37 -3.17
N LEU A 748 28.04 8.05 -1.88
CA LEU A 748 26.82 7.50 -1.34
C LEU A 748 26.11 8.51 -0.44
N VAL A 749 24.78 8.50 -0.49
CA VAL A 749 23.91 9.21 0.43
C VAL A 749 23.17 8.20 1.30
N ASP A 750 23.31 8.34 2.61
CA ASP A 750 22.70 7.50 3.64
C ASP A 750 21.63 8.30 4.38
N GLN A 751 20.37 8.02 4.05
CA GLN A 751 19.20 8.70 4.60
C GLN A 751 18.39 7.75 5.47
N ARG A 752 17.63 8.28 6.45
CA ARG A 752 16.68 7.46 7.22
C ARG A 752 15.62 6.85 6.30
N PHE A 753 15.27 5.57 6.53
CA PHE A 753 14.07 5.03 5.91
C PHE A 753 12.84 5.63 6.59
N CYS A 754 12.01 6.26 5.78
CA CYS A 754 10.76 6.88 6.20
C CYS A 754 9.63 5.88 5.89
N PRO A 755 9.09 5.14 6.89
CA PRO A 755 8.21 4.00 6.63
C PRO A 755 6.90 4.39 5.92
N ARG A 756 6.46 5.65 6.09
CA ARG A 756 5.28 6.23 5.43
C ARG A 756 5.47 6.47 3.92
N ILE A 757 6.60 6.09 3.32
CA ILE A 757 6.75 6.01 1.85
C ILE A 757 5.70 5.09 1.18
N VAL A 758 5.13 4.13 1.92
CA VAL A 758 4.02 3.28 1.45
C VAL A 758 2.70 4.06 1.27
N GLU A 759 2.56 5.24 1.88
CA GLU A 759 1.46 6.18 1.63
C GLU A 759 1.68 6.95 0.31
N GLY A 760 2.94 7.30 0.04
CA GLY A 760 3.45 7.75 -1.25
C GLY A 760 4.55 8.82 -1.15
N GLU A 761 5.15 9.17 -2.30
CA GLU A 761 6.05 10.31 -2.44
C GLU A 761 5.41 11.46 -3.26
N LEU A 762 5.70 12.70 -2.91
CA LEU A 762 5.09 13.90 -3.50
C LEU A 762 6.10 14.66 -4.38
N ARG A 763 6.09 14.43 -5.69
CA ARG A 763 6.89 15.17 -6.69
C ARG A 763 6.25 16.49 -7.07
N TYR A 764 6.77 17.61 -6.58
CA TYR A 764 6.45 18.93 -7.11
C TYR A 764 7.11 19.24 -8.39
N ASN A 765 6.66 20.31 -9.02
CA ASN A 765 6.99 20.69 -10.37
C ASN A 765 6.91 22.19 -10.41
N MET A 766 7.73 22.84 -11.22
CA MET A 766 7.99 24.27 -11.08
C MET A 766 8.24 24.98 -12.40
N VAL A 767 7.93 26.28 -12.45
CA VAL A 767 8.49 27.25 -13.39
C VAL A 767 9.13 28.38 -12.60
N VAL A 768 10.46 28.41 -12.55
CA VAL A 768 11.21 29.36 -11.72
C VAL A 768 10.74 29.24 -10.27
N ASP A 769 10.43 30.37 -9.66
CA ASP A 769 9.96 30.65 -8.34
C ASP A 769 8.45 30.34 -8.21
N THR A 770 7.99 29.20 -8.73
CA THR A 770 6.56 29.01 -9.00
C THR A 770 6.09 27.56 -9.23
N LEU A 771 5.16 27.01 -8.45
CA LEU A 771 4.78 25.58 -8.37
C LEU A 771 3.73 25.02 -9.37
N VAL A 772 4.15 24.33 -10.42
CA VAL A 772 3.28 23.80 -11.49
C VAL A 772 2.79 22.33 -11.33
N GLY A 773 2.87 21.71 -10.15
CA GLY A 773 2.61 20.27 -10.06
C GLY A 773 2.81 19.55 -8.74
N ILE A 774 2.24 18.35 -8.64
CA ILE A 774 2.42 17.29 -7.63
C ILE A 774 2.10 15.91 -8.25
N ILE A 775 3.09 15.21 -8.77
CA ILE A 775 3.00 13.77 -8.99
C ILE A 775 3.05 13.19 -7.57
N HIS A 776 1.93 12.94 -6.90
CA HIS A 776 1.95 12.01 -5.77
C HIS A 776 2.08 10.60 -6.35
N LYS A 777 3.07 9.82 -5.93
CA LYS A 777 3.28 8.44 -6.40
C LYS A 777 3.11 7.56 -5.18
N LYS A 778 1.98 6.88 -5.08
CA LYS A 778 1.84 5.78 -4.12
C LYS A 778 2.43 4.52 -4.75
N PRO A 779 3.30 3.76 -4.05
CA PRO A 779 3.71 2.43 -4.51
C PRO A 779 2.51 1.54 -4.84
N LYS A 780 2.72 0.50 -5.65
CA LYS A 780 1.75 -0.61 -5.72
C LYS A 780 1.57 -1.17 -4.30
N GLU A 781 0.37 -1.61 -3.96
CA GLU A 781 0.11 -2.33 -2.71
C GLU A 781 1.10 -3.51 -2.51
N GLY A 782 1.63 -3.62 -1.28
CA GLY A 782 2.73 -4.53 -0.92
C GLY A 782 4.13 -4.08 -1.38
N GLY A 783 4.23 -3.11 -2.29
CA GLY A 783 5.49 -2.51 -2.74
C GLY A 783 5.90 -1.29 -1.91
N ILE A 784 7.16 -0.88 -2.03
CA ILE A 784 7.73 0.27 -1.29
C ILE A 784 8.25 1.35 -2.25
N SER A 785 8.51 1.01 -3.52
CA SER A 785 8.90 1.96 -4.56
C SER A 785 7.72 2.42 -5.41
N ALA A 786 7.63 3.74 -5.56
CA ALA A 786 6.67 4.42 -6.41
C ALA A 786 7.22 4.76 -7.82
N VAL A 787 8.33 4.13 -8.22
CA VAL A 787 8.97 4.28 -9.54
C VAL A 787 8.02 3.88 -10.67
N GLY A 788 8.27 4.45 -11.85
CA GLY A 788 7.49 4.19 -13.04
C GLY A 788 7.63 2.76 -13.58
N GLY A 789 6.50 2.08 -13.80
CA GLY A 789 6.49 0.71 -14.34
C GLY A 789 6.53 -0.40 -13.29
N THR A 790 6.48 -0.08 -11.99
CA THR A 790 6.34 -1.06 -10.89
C THR A 790 4.88 -1.34 -10.49
N GLY A 791 3.91 -0.64 -11.10
CA GLY A 791 2.48 -0.68 -10.74
C GLY A 791 2.03 0.45 -9.80
N SER A 792 2.89 1.43 -9.53
CA SER A 792 2.59 2.63 -8.73
C SER A 792 1.33 3.37 -9.19
N ILE A 793 0.52 3.78 -8.21
CA ILE A 793 -0.63 4.66 -8.44
C ILE A 793 -0.13 6.10 -8.40
N TYR A 794 -0.36 6.81 -9.49
CA TYR A 794 -0.07 8.23 -9.60
C TYR A 794 -1.24 9.02 -9.01
N THR A 795 -1.01 10.24 -8.50
CA THR A 795 -1.99 11.00 -7.71
C THR A 795 -1.86 12.56 -7.96
N TYR A 796 -2.81 13.12 -8.75
CA TYR A 796 -2.91 14.26 -9.74
C TYR A 796 -3.46 15.54 -9.11
N TYR A 797 -2.97 15.93 -7.93
CA TYR A 797 -3.41 17.09 -7.13
C TYR A 797 -3.27 18.49 -7.78
N GLY A 798 -3.32 19.60 -7.03
CA GLY A 798 -2.98 20.96 -7.50
C GLY A 798 -1.85 21.59 -6.67
N PRO A 799 -1.08 22.62 -7.12
CA PRO A 799 -0.45 23.62 -6.23
C PRO A 799 -1.47 24.29 -5.34
N GLU A 800 -2.73 23.91 -5.53
CA GLU A 800 -3.93 24.36 -4.92
C GLU A 800 -4.88 23.12 -4.57
N GLU A 801 -4.33 21.91 -4.22
CA GLU A 801 -4.87 20.83 -3.29
C GLU A 801 -4.51 20.84 -1.75
N THR A 802 -5.49 20.93 -0.83
CA THR A 802 -5.30 21.02 0.65
C THR A 802 -4.44 19.97 1.37
N LYS A 803 -4.35 18.73 0.86
CA LYS A 803 -4.15 17.55 1.73
C LYS A 803 -2.92 17.54 2.63
N PHE A 804 -1.87 18.27 2.29
CA PHE A 804 -0.61 18.23 3.01
C PHE A 804 -0.33 19.56 3.78
N LYS A 805 -1.38 20.42 3.93
CA LYS A 805 -1.50 21.89 4.22
C LYS A 805 -0.38 22.71 4.89
N ALA A 806 0.64 22.11 5.48
CA ALA A 806 1.71 22.82 6.19
C ALA A 806 3.07 22.79 5.46
N LEU A 807 3.42 21.69 4.81
CA LEU A 807 4.77 21.46 4.29
C LEU A 807 5.12 22.41 3.10
N THR A 808 4.15 22.98 2.36
CA THR A 808 4.37 24.03 1.34
C THR A 808 4.47 25.41 1.95
N GLU A 809 3.69 25.67 3.00
CA GLU A 809 3.77 26.89 3.79
C GLU A 809 5.12 26.96 4.50
N ASN A 810 5.78 25.81 4.62
CA ASN A 810 7.22 25.68 4.76
C ASN A 810 7.98 25.94 3.44
N PHE A 811 8.19 25.01 2.50
CA PHE A 811 9.41 25.06 1.64
C PHE A 811 9.67 26.33 0.75
N LEU A 812 9.02 26.71 -0.37
CA LEU A 812 9.18 28.09 -0.96
C LEU A 812 8.86 29.28 -0.03
N LYS A 813 8.38 29.15 1.22
CA LYS A 813 8.52 30.26 2.19
C LYS A 813 9.85 30.25 2.95
N ARG A 814 10.22 29.09 3.49
CA ARG A 814 11.21 28.91 4.56
C ARG A 814 12.47 28.18 4.13
N ASP A 815 12.38 27.37 3.08
CA ASP A 815 13.44 26.47 2.62
C ASP A 815 13.92 26.80 1.20
N LEU A 816 13.10 27.18 0.20
CA LEU A 816 13.52 27.36 -1.20
C LEU A 816 14.27 28.67 -1.48
N PRO A 817 13.90 29.81 -0.86
CA PRO A 817 14.80 30.97 -0.83
C PRO A 817 16.18 30.61 -0.25
N HIS A 818 16.28 29.48 0.46
CA HIS A 818 17.50 28.90 1.00
C HIS A 818 18.00 27.64 0.27
N VAL A 819 17.27 27.03 -0.67
CA VAL A 819 17.72 25.83 -1.41
C VAL A 819 18.84 26.21 -2.36
N MET A 820 18.66 27.22 -3.21
CA MET A 820 19.74 27.64 -4.11
C MET A 820 20.98 28.10 -3.33
N PRO A 821 20.88 28.91 -2.25
CA PRO A 821 22.00 29.15 -1.34
C PRO A 821 22.63 27.89 -0.73
N SER A 822 21.83 26.94 -0.21
CA SER A 822 22.33 25.69 0.39
C SER A 822 23.06 24.80 -0.61
N LEU A 823 22.67 24.85 -1.89
CA LEU A 823 23.33 24.14 -2.98
C LEU A 823 24.64 24.83 -3.45
N GLY A 824 24.93 26.04 -2.95
CA GLY A 824 26.06 26.87 -3.40
C GLY A 824 25.76 27.71 -4.65
N LEU A 825 24.47 27.91 -4.97
CA LEU A 825 23.94 28.47 -6.22
C LEU A 825 23.13 29.76 -6.02
N ALA A 826 23.39 30.54 -4.97
CA ALA A 826 22.63 31.75 -4.64
C ALA A 826 22.52 32.79 -5.78
N GLU A 827 23.50 32.81 -6.71
CA GLU A 827 23.56 33.73 -7.86
C GLU A 827 22.94 33.15 -9.15
N GLU A 828 22.53 31.87 -9.16
CA GLU A 828 21.83 31.24 -10.29
C GLU A 828 20.30 31.30 -10.07
N PRO A 829 19.52 31.71 -11.07
CA PRO A 829 18.06 31.68 -10.96
C PRO A 829 17.56 30.24 -10.93
N ILE A 830 16.52 30.02 -10.13
CA ILE A 830 15.75 28.78 -10.08
C ILE A 830 15.26 28.42 -11.51
N PRO A 831 15.31 27.14 -11.97
CA PRO A 831 15.07 26.78 -13.37
C PRO A 831 13.68 27.17 -13.89
N LEU A 832 13.52 27.47 -15.19
CA LEU A 832 12.17 27.68 -15.79
C LEU A 832 11.26 26.42 -15.76
N TRP A 833 11.76 25.23 -15.40
CA TRP A 833 11.04 23.96 -15.52
C TRP A 833 11.71 22.87 -14.65
N TRP A 834 11.28 22.61 -13.40
CA TRP A 834 11.97 21.65 -12.48
C TRP A 834 11.10 20.91 -11.45
N THR A 835 11.38 19.64 -11.13
CA THR A 835 10.64 18.86 -10.12
C THR A 835 11.41 18.67 -8.81
N THR A 836 10.70 18.27 -7.75
CA THR A 836 11.31 17.86 -6.48
C THR A 836 10.38 16.99 -5.66
N ASP A 837 10.86 15.87 -5.14
CA ASP A 837 10.04 14.75 -4.69
C ASP A 837 10.19 14.54 -3.17
N PHE A 838 9.08 14.37 -2.46
CA PHE A 838 9.03 14.41 -0.98
C PHE A 838 8.49 13.14 -0.35
N ILE A 839 9.01 12.80 0.83
CA ILE A 839 8.68 11.59 1.58
C ILE A 839 8.31 11.98 3.00
N LEU A 840 7.29 11.33 3.57
CA LEU A 840 6.78 11.61 4.91
C LEU A 840 7.60 10.90 5.99
N ALA A 841 8.27 11.66 6.87
CA ALA A 841 9.29 11.18 7.81
C ALA A 841 8.91 11.23 9.29
N SER A 842 7.75 11.79 9.63
CA SER A 842 7.14 11.73 10.97
C SER A 842 6.37 10.42 11.20
N PRO A 843 6.11 10.02 12.46
CA PRO A 843 5.32 8.81 12.77
C PRO A 843 3.92 8.80 12.15
N GLU A 844 3.34 7.60 12.07
CA GLU A 844 1.91 7.42 11.79
C GLU A 844 1.07 8.06 12.91
N GLY A 845 -0.10 8.62 12.57
CA GLY A 845 -0.94 9.36 13.52
C GLY A 845 -0.40 10.74 13.94
N THR A 846 0.72 11.21 13.38
CA THR A 846 1.15 12.61 13.53
C THR A 846 0.11 13.53 12.87
N PRO A 847 -0.38 14.59 13.54
CA PRO A 847 -1.27 15.57 12.91
C PRO A 847 -0.64 16.24 11.68
N ALA A 848 -1.41 16.47 10.62
CA ALA A 848 -0.90 16.97 9.33
C ALA A 848 -0.25 18.38 9.39
N ASP A 849 -0.59 19.19 10.41
CA ASP A 849 0.06 20.48 10.71
C ASP A 849 1.43 20.34 11.40
N GLN A 850 1.73 19.13 11.89
CA GLN A 850 2.96 18.74 12.62
C GLN A 850 3.77 17.67 11.86
N GLU A 851 3.29 17.22 10.70
CA GLU A 851 4.00 16.24 9.87
C GLU A 851 5.31 16.79 9.31
N LYS A 852 6.40 16.05 9.52
CA LYS A 852 7.69 16.36 8.90
C LYS A 852 7.86 15.58 7.61
N TRP A 853 7.80 16.31 6.51
CA TRP A 853 8.10 15.85 5.17
C TRP A 853 9.53 16.23 4.78
N ILE A 854 10.16 15.39 3.96
CA ILE A 854 11.58 15.51 3.60
C ILE A 854 11.76 15.43 2.09
N VAL A 855 12.80 16.07 1.53
CA VAL A 855 13.12 15.88 0.11
C VAL A 855 13.84 14.54 -0.11
N GLY A 856 13.35 13.79 -1.09
CA GLY A 856 13.90 12.55 -1.63
C GLY A 856 14.71 12.75 -2.92
N GLU A 857 14.40 13.78 -3.72
CA GLU A 857 15.19 14.29 -4.86
C GLU A 857 14.77 15.69 -5.36
N PHE A 858 15.63 16.34 -6.14
CA PHE A 858 15.28 17.43 -7.05
C PHE A 858 15.64 16.99 -8.49
N ASN A 859 14.90 17.45 -9.49
CA ASN A 859 15.18 17.18 -10.90
C ASN A 859 14.96 18.42 -11.78
N CYS A 860 16.02 19.18 -11.98
CA CYS A 860 16.04 20.44 -12.73
C CYS A 860 16.27 20.31 -14.24
N SER A 861 16.46 19.10 -14.75
CA SER A 861 16.53 18.81 -16.20
C SER A 861 15.68 17.62 -16.56
N CYS A 862 14.87 17.78 -17.60
CA CYS A 862 14.45 16.69 -18.49
C CYS A 862 13.72 15.48 -17.88
N VAL A 863 12.93 15.70 -16.82
CA VAL A 863 11.96 14.76 -16.20
C VAL A 863 10.80 14.40 -17.13
N GLY A 864 10.85 13.27 -17.84
CA GLY A 864 9.79 12.84 -18.77
C GLY A 864 8.37 12.71 -18.17
N ILE A 865 7.36 12.68 -19.05
CA ILE A 865 5.94 12.46 -18.70
C ILE A 865 5.70 11.06 -18.11
N SER A 866 4.96 10.96 -16.99
CA SER A 866 4.56 9.68 -16.39
C SER A 866 3.74 8.77 -17.34
N LYS A 867 2.84 9.34 -18.14
CA LYS A 867 2.12 8.65 -19.24
C LYS A 867 3.02 8.09 -20.35
N CYS A 868 4.33 8.35 -20.36
CA CYS A 868 5.30 7.75 -21.30
C CYS A 868 6.08 6.56 -20.70
N LEU A 869 5.80 6.13 -19.47
CA LEU A 869 6.46 4.96 -18.86
C LEU A 869 6.13 3.63 -19.54
N ALA A 870 5.01 3.56 -20.26
CA ALA A 870 4.67 2.45 -21.16
C ALA A 870 5.21 2.63 -22.59
N ALA A 871 5.89 3.74 -22.89
CA ALA A 871 6.58 3.99 -24.17
C ALA A 871 8.10 3.77 -24.07
N TYR A 872 8.58 3.21 -22.95
CA TYR A 872 9.94 2.73 -22.80
C TYR A 872 9.99 1.26 -23.24
N CYS A 873 10.73 0.95 -24.30
CA CYS A 873 10.89 -0.43 -24.77
C CYS A 873 11.53 -1.29 -23.67
N LYS A 874 10.84 -2.35 -23.27
CA LYS A 874 11.44 -3.49 -22.56
C LYS A 874 11.53 -4.65 -23.55
N ASP A 875 12.62 -5.41 -23.49
CA ASP A 875 12.88 -6.52 -24.40
C ASP A 875 11.87 -7.68 -24.25
N ASP A 876 11.12 -7.70 -23.14
CA ASP A 876 10.19 -8.78 -22.75
C ASP A 876 8.79 -8.69 -23.38
N THR A 877 8.61 -7.97 -24.50
CA THR A 877 7.28 -7.87 -25.17
C THR A 877 7.08 -9.07 -26.11
N PRO A 878 6.12 -9.98 -25.88
CA PRO A 878 5.93 -11.14 -26.75
C PRO A 878 5.43 -10.74 -28.14
N THR A 879 6.16 -11.13 -29.19
CA THR A 879 5.67 -11.10 -30.56
C THR A 879 4.80 -12.33 -30.81
N GLU A 880 3.48 -12.21 -30.63
CA GLU A 880 2.51 -13.23 -31.05
C GLU A 880 1.74 -12.81 -32.31
N THR A 881 1.28 -13.83 -33.06
CA THR A 881 0.78 -13.76 -34.44
C THR A 881 -0.73 -13.84 -34.57
#